data_AF-A0A1H8IXE6-F1
#
_entry.id   AF-A0A1H8IXE6-F1
#
_cell.length_a   1.000
_cell.length_b   1.000
_cell.length_c   1.000
_cell.angle_alpha   90.00
_cell.angle_beta   90.00
_cell.angle_gamma   90.00
#
_symmetry.space_group_name_H-M   'P 1'
#
loop_
_entity.id
_entity.type
_entity.pdbx_description
1 polymer ?
#
loop_
_entity_poly.entity_id
_entity_poly.type
_entity_poly.pdbx_seq_one_letter_code
_entity_poly.pdbx_strand_id
1 'polypeptide(L)'
;MAIGRPEGAGQVTFANAAEQLLDNGYEPIPIKPGQKAPALSRWTSVQVDEAAIATWRMAHGSCGVGLRTGRLVGVDIDILDPDRAHAAQALATLRFGETLMRVGCWPKRLLLYRTQSPFAKMKSGQIEILGLGQQFVAFGLHPGTGRPYSWPLGETPLEVPLSDLPVIDLTAAAAFLAEIGPTGQRSERGSRSGRQTPAGTGDPVRDAQGLVIDGRDGWLSSCAYHAVWDAIDAGGAPDADLIALQTWMRFEATSDLLRPKQDGAACYDIDDALWKVRDKLRLHANDALPSRDRPEIAPDYAVPTLTVLEARSQLDAEIAGFAEATYAWHVAGGQDEPPKLALRATVGLGKSAISRQHLSALQTRLRDAGLPHRIVVFVASHALAEEAAAAWEETGVSVAVLRGYERKEPGTGRPMCKNLKSVKAAIANRRDIQRSACQKNLSIRCPYFAGCPKQENRRQVSLADVVVAPYDAMFHKLAGTKNGIALVIVDEACWQRAPKVLPGLSLGSLAAEFLSSGRTFGSPIGRAARAADLAALRQHLHAALARSGPGPLKRAACQDEGLDAQACRAAVELEEQRLRSSSPTAGQAEERVKEIIEASLWNERVYTMIDLWTALETFLEGETTHCPTIRVGDVNPNTGDSAIVCSQLRTMDNGFARLPGLHLDATFRSALATPVLGPMREITIDAAAPHMAVTLIPGAFGKGRLVEGLEFSPGHQATARSGSLLARCIDYVRLVALACGKEEEILVVTNKDIEPVFWGLPKVSTAHFNAVAGIDAWKDVRTLIVIGRPLPRDSDVATLAGVHLGADAAGEYHATAAGLWMRDSTPRTVRVLRHEDPMAEVIRAAICDDELIQVIGRGRGVNRTAQNPLDVHILADVALPLVHDRIVPWDSIQPGIFERMLLEGAAVDSPSDAFALHPQMFSSLEQAKSVFRRALFKGQTPYIYIRGLTLKSAQYRRRGRGRSWQMTWWIDGDAATVQRQLGSVLGDLAEWRPE
;
A
#
# COMPACT_ATOMS: atom_id res chain seq x y z
N MET A 1 40.30 1.22 -43.01
CA MET A 1 40.83 -0.14 -42.89
C MET A 1 39.65 -1.06 -42.62
N ALA A 2 39.33 -1.93 -43.59
CA ALA A 2 38.28 -2.92 -43.48
C ALA A 2 38.82 -4.12 -42.69
N ILE A 3 38.14 -4.52 -41.60
CA ILE A 3 38.32 -5.84 -41.02
C ILE A 3 37.12 -6.65 -41.49
N GLY A 4 37.36 -7.46 -42.52
CA GLY A 4 36.38 -8.38 -43.07
C GLY A 4 36.02 -9.46 -42.05
N ARG A 5 34.74 -9.83 -41.99
CA ARG A 5 34.39 -11.19 -41.57
C ARG A 5 35.05 -12.15 -42.55
N PRO A 6 35.80 -13.16 -42.09
CA PRO A 6 36.25 -14.21 -42.98
C PRO A 6 35.03 -15.03 -43.42
N GLU A 7 34.75 -15.02 -44.73
CA GLU A 7 34.12 -16.17 -45.37
C GLU A 7 34.96 -17.41 -45.03
N GLY A 8 34.35 -18.40 -44.36
CA GLY A 8 34.99 -19.69 -44.07
C GLY A 8 35.24 -20.06 -42.60
N ALA A 9 34.70 -19.35 -41.61
CA ALA A 9 34.71 -19.87 -40.24
C ALA A 9 33.62 -20.96 -40.09
N GLY A 10 34.00 -22.22 -40.32
CA GLY A 10 33.17 -23.36 -39.94
C GLY A 10 32.73 -23.27 -38.47
N GLN A 11 31.62 -23.92 -38.14
CA GLN A 11 31.11 -24.00 -36.77
C GLN A 11 32.27 -24.21 -35.77
N VAL A 12 32.40 -23.36 -34.75
CA VAL A 12 33.44 -23.51 -33.74
C VAL A 12 33.24 -24.87 -33.05
N THR A 13 34.24 -25.74 -33.17
CA THR A 13 34.22 -27.13 -32.73
C THR A 13 35.33 -27.37 -31.73
N PHE A 14 35.26 -28.49 -31.02
CA PHE A 14 36.30 -28.84 -30.07
C PHE A 14 37.68 -28.97 -30.74
N ALA A 15 37.75 -29.47 -31.97
CA ALA A 15 39.00 -29.63 -32.71
C ALA A 15 39.75 -28.31 -32.98
N ASN A 16 39.05 -27.21 -33.22
CA ASN A 16 39.66 -25.95 -33.65
C ASN A 16 39.75 -24.88 -32.55
N ALA A 17 39.04 -25.03 -31.44
CA ALA A 17 39.01 -24.05 -30.36
C ALA A 17 39.73 -24.48 -29.06
N ALA A 18 39.84 -25.78 -28.79
CA ALA A 18 40.25 -26.26 -27.46
C ALA A 18 41.69 -25.90 -27.08
N GLU A 19 42.61 -25.82 -28.04
CA GLU A 19 44.01 -25.45 -27.80
C GLU A 19 44.12 -23.96 -27.41
N GLN A 20 43.58 -23.06 -28.26
CA GLN A 20 43.54 -21.62 -27.97
C GLN A 20 42.85 -21.29 -26.64
N LEU A 21 41.77 -21.99 -26.30
CA LEU A 21 41.06 -21.78 -25.03
C LEU A 21 41.91 -22.20 -23.82
N LEU A 22 42.70 -23.28 -23.96
CA LEU A 22 43.64 -23.70 -22.92
C LEU A 22 44.76 -22.66 -22.74
N ASP A 23 45.31 -22.15 -23.84
CA ASP A 23 46.35 -21.10 -23.82
C ASP A 23 45.85 -19.81 -23.18
N ASN A 24 44.58 -19.46 -23.43
CA ASN A 24 43.91 -18.34 -22.79
C ASN A 24 43.57 -18.60 -21.30
N GLY A 25 43.96 -19.75 -20.75
CA GLY A 25 43.80 -20.10 -19.34
C GLY A 25 42.44 -20.70 -18.96
N TYR A 26 41.59 -21.03 -19.94
CA TYR A 26 40.33 -21.72 -19.70
C TYR A 26 40.52 -23.25 -19.69
N GLU A 27 39.53 -23.98 -19.17
CA GLU A 27 39.53 -25.44 -19.15
C GLU A 27 38.44 -26.00 -20.09
N PRO A 28 38.74 -26.18 -21.39
CA PRO A 28 37.74 -26.63 -22.36
C PRO A 28 37.48 -28.14 -22.27
N ILE A 29 36.20 -28.51 -22.35
CA ILE A 29 35.73 -29.90 -22.38
C ILE A 29 34.77 -30.14 -23.56
N PRO A 30 34.80 -31.32 -24.21
CA PRO A 30 33.96 -31.59 -25.36
C PRO A 30 32.50 -31.82 -24.94
N ILE A 31 31.56 -31.16 -25.61
CA ILE A 31 30.11 -31.23 -25.38
C ILE A 31 29.44 -32.01 -26.51
N LYS A 32 28.61 -32.99 -26.14
CA LYS A 32 27.87 -33.79 -27.12
C LYS A 32 27.00 -32.89 -28.03
N PRO A 33 27.03 -33.08 -29.36
CA PRO A 33 26.24 -32.26 -30.29
C PRO A 33 24.76 -32.19 -29.90
N GLY A 34 24.19 -30.98 -29.92
CA GLY A 34 22.79 -30.74 -29.58
C GLY A 34 22.42 -31.03 -28.12
N GLN A 35 23.38 -31.22 -27.23
CA GLN A 35 23.16 -31.46 -25.80
C GLN A 35 23.94 -30.45 -24.95
N LYS A 36 23.61 -30.36 -23.66
CA LYS A 36 24.37 -29.59 -22.67
C LYS A 36 25.26 -30.49 -21.79
N ALA A 37 25.62 -31.67 -22.28
CA ALA A 37 26.32 -32.71 -21.50
C ALA A 37 27.72 -32.98 -22.07
N PRO A 38 28.76 -33.06 -21.21
CA PRO A 38 30.10 -33.45 -21.64
C PRO A 38 30.15 -34.86 -22.25
N ALA A 39 31.02 -35.04 -23.24
CA ALA A 39 31.31 -36.35 -23.83
C ALA A 39 32.21 -37.22 -22.93
N LEU A 40 32.89 -36.61 -21.96
CA LEU A 40 33.83 -37.26 -21.05
C LEU A 40 33.15 -37.82 -19.79
N SER A 41 33.63 -38.97 -19.32
CA SER A 41 33.31 -39.49 -17.99
C SER A 41 34.12 -38.75 -16.91
N ARG A 42 33.54 -38.55 -15.72
CA ARG A 42 34.19 -37.83 -14.59
C ARG A 42 34.78 -36.46 -14.94
N TRP A 43 34.18 -35.77 -15.91
CA TRP A 43 34.64 -34.49 -16.47
C TRP A 43 34.89 -33.38 -15.42
N THR A 44 34.28 -33.48 -14.24
CA THR A 44 34.49 -32.53 -13.14
C THR A 44 35.88 -32.62 -12.52
N SER A 45 36.57 -33.75 -12.64
CA SER A 45 37.86 -34.01 -11.98
C SER A 45 38.97 -34.43 -12.95
N VAL A 46 38.71 -34.48 -14.26
CA VAL A 46 39.77 -34.78 -15.24
C VAL A 46 40.80 -33.65 -15.28
N GLN A 47 42.07 -33.98 -15.46
CA GLN A 47 43.08 -32.96 -15.74
C GLN A 47 42.87 -32.44 -17.17
N VAL A 48 42.87 -31.12 -17.33
CA VAL A 48 42.71 -30.44 -18.63
C VAL A 48 44.03 -29.75 -18.93
N ASP A 49 44.89 -30.45 -19.67
CA ASP A 49 46.23 -29.99 -20.09
C ASP A 49 46.43 -30.26 -21.59
N GLU A 50 47.58 -29.82 -22.13
CA GLU A 50 47.88 -29.94 -23.56
C GLU A 50 47.75 -31.39 -24.08
N ALA A 51 48.22 -32.37 -23.29
CA ALA A 51 48.15 -33.79 -23.65
C ALA A 51 46.70 -34.31 -23.68
N ALA A 52 45.87 -33.92 -22.71
CA ALA A 52 44.45 -34.23 -22.69
C ALA A 52 43.72 -33.58 -23.87
N ILE A 53 43.99 -32.31 -24.17
CA ILE A 53 43.40 -31.59 -25.30
C ILE A 53 43.77 -32.25 -26.63
N ALA A 54 45.04 -32.58 -26.86
CA ALA A 54 45.47 -33.28 -28.07
C ALA A 54 44.72 -34.61 -28.27
N THR A 55 44.55 -35.38 -27.19
CA THR A 55 43.79 -36.64 -27.21
C THR A 55 42.30 -36.41 -27.51
N TRP A 56 41.66 -35.47 -26.82
CA TRP A 56 40.23 -35.20 -26.98
C TRP A 56 39.89 -34.54 -28.31
N ARG A 57 40.80 -33.77 -28.92
CA ARG A 57 40.61 -33.23 -30.28
C ARG A 57 40.48 -34.35 -31.32
N MET A 58 41.26 -35.43 -31.16
CA MET A 58 41.17 -36.59 -32.06
C MET A 58 39.89 -37.41 -31.81
N ALA A 59 39.53 -37.63 -30.54
CA ALA A 59 38.39 -38.48 -30.17
C ALA A 59 37.02 -37.78 -30.25
N HIS A 60 36.99 -36.45 -30.07
CA HIS A 60 35.78 -35.64 -29.90
C HIS A 60 35.79 -34.36 -30.73
N GLY A 61 36.58 -34.30 -31.81
CA GLY A 61 36.83 -33.08 -32.56
C GLY A 61 35.57 -32.36 -33.08
N SER A 62 34.52 -33.09 -33.45
CA SER A 62 33.25 -32.53 -33.93
C SER A 62 32.28 -32.08 -32.81
N CYS A 63 32.64 -32.30 -31.55
CA CYS A 63 31.82 -31.86 -30.42
C CYS A 63 31.78 -30.34 -30.30
N GLY A 64 30.76 -29.83 -29.60
CA GLY A 64 30.79 -28.46 -29.10
C GLY A 64 31.83 -28.29 -27.99
N VAL A 65 32.00 -27.06 -27.53
CA VAL A 65 32.94 -26.69 -26.47
C VAL A 65 32.19 -26.20 -25.24
N GLY A 66 32.44 -26.85 -24.12
CA GLY A 66 32.06 -26.39 -22.79
C GLY A 66 33.28 -25.86 -22.06
N LEU A 67 33.09 -24.89 -21.18
CA LEU A 67 34.14 -24.39 -20.30
C LEU A 67 33.84 -24.85 -18.87
N ARG A 68 34.82 -25.52 -18.26
CA ARG A 68 34.71 -25.93 -16.86
C ARG A 68 34.92 -24.72 -15.94
N THR A 69 34.06 -24.61 -14.95
CA THR A 69 34.07 -23.51 -13.96
C THR A 69 34.78 -23.93 -12.67
N GLY A 70 35.34 -22.94 -11.97
CA GLY A 70 36.28 -23.10 -10.86
C GLY A 70 37.02 -21.79 -10.65
N ARG A 71 38.10 -21.57 -11.41
CA ARG A 71 38.72 -20.24 -11.55
C ARG A 71 37.89 -19.31 -12.44
N LEU A 72 37.25 -19.88 -13.47
CA LEU A 72 36.20 -19.24 -14.26
C LEU A 72 34.88 -19.30 -13.48
N VAL A 73 34.18 -18.18 -13.42
CA VAL A 73 32.85 -18.05 -12.82
C VAL A 73 31.87 -17.54 -13.88
N GLY A 74 30.69 -18.15 -13.97
CA GLY A 74 29.63 -17.69 -14.88
C GLY A 74 28.42 -17.17 -14.12
N VAL A 75 27.98 -15.94 -14.35
CA VAL A 75 26.68 -15.43 -13.87
C VAL A 75 25.63 -15.68 -14.95
N ASP A 76 24.86 -16.75 -14.80
CA ASP A 76 23.79 -17.18 -15.70
C ASP A 76 22.45 -16.53 -15.31
N ILE A 77 21.98 -15.60 -16.13
CA ILE A 77 20.72 -14.88 -15.99
C ILE A 77 19.66 -15.61 -16.82
N ASP A 78 18.90 -16.49 -16.18
CA ASP A 78 17.83 -17.33 -16.74
C ASP A 78 16.46 -16.61 -16.69
N ILE A 79 16.43 -15.32 -17.02
CA ILE A 79 15.24 -14.47 -16.97
C ILE A 79 14.57 -14.40 -18.35
N LEU A 80 13.25 -14.62 -18.39
CA LEU A 80 12.43 -14.55 -19.62
C LEU A 80 11.79 -13.17 -19.87
N ASP A 81 11.87 -12.28 -18.89
CA ASP A 81 11.50 -10.87 -19.00
C ASP A 81 12.74 -10.04 -19.45
N PRO A 82 12.70 -9.39 -20.62
CA PRO A 82 13.84 -8.66 -21.15
C PRO A 82 14.34 -7.52 -20.24
N ASP A 83 13.44 -6.70 -19.70
CA ASP A 83 13.79 -5.55 -18.86
C ASP A 83 14.51 -6.00 -17.58
N ARG A 84 13.97 -7.02 -16.93
CA ARG A 84 14.55 -7.59 -15.72
C ARG A 84 15.89 -8.26 -15.98
N ALA A 85 16.04 -8.90 -17.14
CA ALA A 85 17.30 -9.48 -17.54
C ALA A 85 18.37 -8.41 -17.82
N HIS A 86 17.98 -7.25 -18.40
CA HIS A 86 18.87 -6.08 -18.51
C HIS A 86 19.20 -5.49 -17.14
N ALA A 87 18.23 -5.33 -16.23
CA ALA A 87 18.47 -4.80 -14.89
C ALA A 87 19.43 -5.70 -14.09
N ALA A 88 19.28 -7.02 -14.18
CA ALA A 88 20.20 -7.98 -13.57
C ALA A 88 21.61 -7.88 -14.16
N GLN A 89 21.72 -7.71 -15.48
CA GLN A 89 23.00 -7.50 -16.15
C GLN A 89 23.63 -6.16 -15.73
N ALA A 90 22.87 -5.07 -15.71
CA ALA A 90 23.34 -3.75 -15.33
C ALA A 90 23.86 -3.73 -13.88
N LEU A 91 23.16 -4.41 -12.96
CA LEU A 91 23.66 -4.55 -11.58
C LEU A 91 24.95 -5.37 -11.53
N ALA A 92 25.06 -6.43 -12.33
CA ALA A 92 26.28 -7.23 -12.39
C ALA A 92 27.45 -6.40 -12.90
N THR A 93 27.24 -5.64 -13.97
CA THR A 93 28.22 -4.69 -14.52
C THR A 93 28.61 -3.62 -13.49
N LEU A 94 27.64 -3.06 -12.76
CA LEU A 94 27.89 -2.05 -11.74
C LEU A 94 28.74 -2.60 -10.57
N ARG A 95 28.48 -3.85 -10.15
CA ARG A 95 29.16 -4.48 -9.01
C ARG A 95 30.52 -5.06 -9.39
N PHE A 96 30.62 -5.66 -10.56
CA PHE A 96 31.74 -6.52 -10.93
C PHE A 96 32.53 -6.01 -12.13
N GLY A 97 32.04 -5.01 -12.87
CA GLY A 97 32.64 -4.50 -14.09
C GLY A 97 32.06 -5.13 -15.36
N GLU A 98 32.33 -4.51 -16.51
CA GLU A 98 31.95 -5.04 -17.83
C GLU A 98 32.69 -6.34 -18.16
N THR A 99 32.04 -7.22 -18.92
CA THR A 99 32.60 -8.54 -19.23
C THR A 99 31.94 -9.22 -20.44
N LEU A 100 32.49 -10.37 -20.85
CA LEU A 100 31.98 -11.20 -21.92
C LEU A 100 30.56 -11.72 -21.64
N MET A 101 29.68 -11.60 -22.63
CA MET A 101 28.28 -12.05 -22.57
C MET A 101 27.98 -13.12 -23.63
N ARG A 102 27.36 -14.23 -23.21
CA ARG A 102 26.92 -15.33 -24.08
C ARG A 102 25.41 -15.54 -24.04
N VAL A 103 24.78 -15.59 -25.21
CA VAL A 103 23.34 -15.83 -25.37
C VAL A 103 23.09 -17.16 -26.10
N GLY A 104 22.18 -17.98 -25.55
CA GLY A 104 21.69 -19.19 -26.23
C GLY A 104 20.20 -19.12 -26.60
N CYS A 105 19.40 -18.47 -25.75
CA CYS A 105 17.99 -18.20 -25.98
C CYS A 105 17.66 -16.87 -25.30
N TRP A 106 17.62 -15.79 -26.08
CA TRP A 106 17.30 -14.45 -25.57
C TRP A 106 15.91 -14.44 -24.91
N PRO A 107 15.64 -13.69 -23.82
CA PRO A 107 16.52 -12.76 -23.11
C PRO A 107 17.45 -13.42 -22.07
N LYS A 108 17.63 -14.74 -22.07
CA LYS A 108 18.57 -15.40 -21.16
C LYS A 108 20.01 -15.20 -21.62
N ARG A 109 20.91 -14.94 -20.68
CA ARG A 109 22.31 -14.59 -20.98
C ARG A 109 23.24 -15.02 -19.85
N LEU A 110 24.50 -15.26 -20.16
CA LEU A 110 25.53 -15.66 -19.20
C LEU A 110 26.71 -14.68 -19.28
N LEU A 111 27.14 -14.15 -18.14
CA LEU A 111 28.27 -13.23 -18.01
C LEU A 111 29.47 -13.96 -17.42
N LEU A 112 30.69 -13.68 -17.88
CA LEU A 112 31.90 -14.36 -17.39
C LEU A 112 32.67 -13.51 -16.39
N TYR A 113 33.21 -14.12 -15.34
CA TYR A 113 34.10 -13.49 -14.38
C TYR A 113 35.19 -14.48 -13.98
N ARG A 114 36.20 -14.02 -13.23
CA ARG A 114 37.19 -14.91 -12.62
C ARG A 114 37.20 -14.80 -11.12
N THR A 115 37.72 -15.81 -10.46
CA THR A 115 37.98 -15.77 -9.02
C THR A 115 39.39 -16.28 -8.68
N GLN A 116 39.98 -15.74 -7.61
CA GLN A 116 41.25 -16.22 -7.08
C GLN A 116 41.06 -17.46 -6.18
N SER A 117 39.91 -17.57 -5.53
CA SER A 117 39.58 -18.64 -4.60
C SER A 117 38.29 -19.33 -5.06
N PRO A 118 38.39 -20.47 -5.79
CA PRO A 118 37.21 -21.18 -6.29
C PRO A 118 36.21 -21.50 -5.18
N PHE A 119 34.94 -21.22 -5.44
CA PHE A 119 33.84 -21.45 -4.52
C PHE A 119 32.73 -22.27 -5.17
N ALA A 120 31.88 -22.91 -4.36
CA ALA A 120 30.76 -23.71 -4.86
C ALA A 120 29.72 -22.84 -5.59
N LYS A 121 28.93 -23.45 -6.49
CA LYS A 121 27.87 -22.72 -7.20
C LYS A 121 26.87 -22.06 -6.25
N MET A 122 26.31 -20.94 -6.66
CA MET A 122 25.28 -20.20 -5.91
C MET A 122 24.12 -19.82 -6.83
N LYS A 123 22.94 -19.53 -6.28
CA LYS A 123 21.77 -19.13 -7.07
C LYS A 123 20.77 -18.37 -6.23
N SER A 124 20.10 -17.38 -6.84
CA SER A 124 18.95 -16.67 -6.30
C SER A 124 17.93 -16.47 -7.42
N GLY A 125 16.71 -16.99 -7.24
CA GLY A 125 15.64 -16.87 -8.23
C GLY A 125 16.01 -17.43 -9.62
N GLN A 126 15.94 -16.55 -10.63
CA GLN A 126 16.27 -16.85 -12.03
C GLN A 126 17.74 -16.54 -12.37
N ILE A 127 18.63 -16.32 -11.39
CA ILE A 127 20.06 -16.04 -11.62
C ILE A 127 20.93 -17.08 -10.89
N GLU A 128 21.89 -17.68 -11.60
CA GLU A 128 22.83 -18.67 -11.09
C GLU A 128 24.29 -18.18 -11.23
N ILE A 129 25.11 -18.37 -10.20
CA ILE A 129 26.56 -18.18 -10.26
C ILE A 129 27.21 -19.57 -10.33
N LEU A 130 27.72 -19.91 -11.50
CA LEU A 130 28.42 -21.15 -11.81
C LEU A 130 29.85 -21.08 -11.26
N GLY A 131 30.08 -21.71 -10.12
CA GLY A 131 31.39 -21.89 -9.48
C GLY A 131 31.96 -23.31 -9.66
N LEU A 132 32.85 -23.73 -8.78
CA LEU A 132 33.58 -25.00 -8.86
C LEU A 132 32.70 -26.22 -9.21
N GLY A 133 33.16 -27.00 -10.18
CA GLY A 133 32.56 -28.28 -10.56
C GLY A 133 31.35 -28.15 -11.50
N GLN A 134 31.03 -26.95 -12.00
CA GLN A 134 30.03 -26.76 -13.06
C GLN A 134 30.69 -26.59 -14.43
N GLN A 135 29.88 -26.51 -15.48
CA GLN A 135 30.30 -26.10 -16.82
C GLN A 135 29.17 -25.36 -17.52
N PHE A 136 29.50 -24.57 -18.53
CA PHE A 136 28.54 -24.09 -19.50
C PHE A 136 29.05 -24.29 -20.93
N VAL A 137 28.11 -24.40 -21.88
CA VAL A 137 28.44 -24.48 -23.30
C VAL A 137 28.80 -23.09 -23.82
N ALA A 138 30.06 -22.93 -24.24
CA ALA A 138 30.59 -21.70 -24.84
C ALA A 138 30.36 -21.68 -26.35
N PHE A 139 30.57 -22.81 -27.02
CA PHE A 139 30.37 -22.98 -28.47
C PHE A 139 29.63 -24.29 -28.75
N GLY A 140 28.61 -24.28 -29.60
CA GLY A 140 27.81 -25.47 -29.93
C GLY A 140 26.34 -25.13 -30.18
N LEU A 141 25.52 -26.15 -30.47
CA LEU A 141 24.08 -25.98 -30.72
C LEU A 141 23.28 -26.04 -29.42
N HIS A 142 22.38 -25.07 -29.22
CA HIS A 142 21.47 -25.05 -28.08
C HIS A 142 20.29 -26.04 -28.32
N PRO A 143 20.02 -26.98 -27.39
CA PRO A 143 19.07 -28.08 -27.59
C PRO A 143 17.63 -27.64 -27.84
N GLY A 144 17.23 -26.51 -27.26
CA GLY A 144 15.85 -26.03 -27.37
C GLY A 144 15.59 -25.17 -28.61
N THR A 145 16.61 -24.44 -29.08
CA THR A 145 16.47 -23.48 -30.20
C THR A 145 17.03 -24.03 -31.51
N GLY A 146 17.83 -25.11 -31.46
CA GLY A 146 18.50 -25.68 -32.63
C GLY A 146 19.64 -24.81 -33.20
N ARG A 147 19.96 -23.69 -32.55
CA ARG A 147 20.88 -22.66 -33.06
C ARG A 147 22.20 -22.63 -32.29
N PRO A 148 23.29 -22.13 -32.89
CA PRO A 148 24.53 -21.90 -32.18
C PRO A 148 24.37 -20.90 -31.02
N TYR A 149 25.10 -21.10 -29.92
CA TYR A 149 25.30 -20.03 -28.93
C TYR A 149 26.05 -18.86 -29.58
N SER A 150 25.71 -17.63 -29.20
CA SER A 150 26.31 -16.41 -29.75
C SER A 150 26.90 -15.51 -28.67
N TRP A 151 27.85 -14.67 -29.08
CA TRP A 151 28.53 -13.65 -28.27
C TRP A 151 28.21 -12.27 -28.86
N PRO A 152 27.09 -11.65 -28.46
CA PRO A 152 26.54 -10.46 -29.13
C PRO A 152 27.41 -9.20 -29.04
N LEU A 153 28.36 -9.14 -28.11
CA LEU A 153 29.31 -8.03 -28.00
C LEU A 153 30.54 -8.18 -28.91
N GLY A 154 30.61 -9.26 -29.70
CA GLY A 154 31.71 -9.54 -30.63
C GLY A 154 32.87 -10.29 -29.97
N GLU A 155 33.30 -9.89 -28.78
CA GLU A 155 34.40 -10.53 -28.06
C GLU A 155 34.02 -11.93 -27.53
N THR A 156 34.96 -12.87 -27.60
CA THR A 156 34.76 -14.25 -27.14
C THR A 156 35.92 -14.75 -26.26
N PRO A 157 35.75 -15.89 -25.55
CA PRO A 157 36.85 -16.52 -24.82
C PRO A 157 38.06 -16.94 -25.67
N LEU A 158 37.93 -16.96 -27.01
CA LEU A 158 39.07 -17.19 -27.92
C LEU A 158 39.98 -15.96 -28.05
N GLU A 159 39.47 -14.77 -27.75
CA GLU A 159 40.18 -13.49 -27.89
C GLU A 159 40.57 -12.91 -26.53
N VAL A 160 39.77 -13.15 -25.49
CA VAL A 160 39.96 -12.59 -24.15
C VAL A 160 40.46 -13.66 -23.17
N PRO A 161 41.70 -13.57 -22.66
CA PRO A 161 42.24 -14.47 -21.65
C PRO A 161 41.45 -14.47 -20.34
N LEU A 162 41.45 -15.60 -19.62
CA LEU A 162 40.81 -15.73 -18.30
C LEU A 162 41.36 -14.70 -17.30
N SER A 163 42.63 -14.29 -17.40
CA SER A 163 43.26 -13.30 -16.52
C SER A 163 42.64 -11.91 -16.61
N ASP A 164 42.04 -11.60 -17.74
CA ASP A 164 41.58 -10.24 -18.08
C ASP A 164 40.11 -10.05 -17.70
N LEU A 165 39.40 -11.14 -17.38
CA LEU A 165 38.06 -11.06 -16.82
C LEU A 165 38.06 -10.39 -15.44
N PRO A 166 37.00 -9.64 -15.07
CA PRO A 166 36.93 -9.02 -13.75
C PRO A 166 36.89 -10.05 -12.61
N VAL A 167 37.47 -9.68 -11.47
CA VAL A 167 37.61 -10.56 -10.30
C VAL A 167 36.39 -10.43 -9.38
N ILE A 168 35.80 -11.57 -9.04
CA ILE A 168 34.77 -11.67 -8.01
C ILE A 168 35.15 -12.72 -6.95
N ASP A 169 34.70 -12.51 -5.72
CA ASP A 169 34.85 -13.45 -4.61
C ASP A 169 33.48 -13.93 -4.10
N LEU A 170 33.51 -14.90 -3.18
CA LEU A 170 32.31 -15.49 -2.59
C LEU A 170 31.41 -14.42 -1.93
N THR A 171 32.01 -13.43 -1.26
CA THR A 171 31.26 -12.41 -0.52
C THR A 171 30.53 -11.47 -1.46
N ALA A 172 31.22 -10.95 -2.49
CA ALA A 172 30.65 -10.06 -3.49
C ALA A 172 29.55 -10.76 -4.32
N ALA A 173 29.80 -12.03 -4.67
CA ALA A 173 28.85 -12.85 -5.40
C ALA A 173 27.60 -13.18 -4.55
N ALA A 174 27.75 -13.44 -3.25
CA ALA A 174 26.64 -13.62 -2.32
C ALA A 174 25.84 -12.32 -2.12
N ALA A 175 26.52 -11.16 -2.01
CA ALA A 175 25.89 -9.86 -1.86
C ALA A 175 25.03 -9.49 -3.09
N PHE A 176 25.57 -9.70 -4.30
CA PHE A 176 24.84 -9.51 -5.55
C PHE A 176 23.57 -10.38 -5.64
N LEU A 177 23.66 -11.66 -5.27
CA LEU A 177 22.50 -12.55 -5.27
C LEU A 177 21.45 -12.17 -4.21
N ALA A 178 21.87 -11.60 -3.08
CA ALA A 178 20.97 -11.07 -2.06
C ALA A 178 20.25 -9.80 -2.53
N GLU A 179 20.91 -8.99 -3.37
CA GLU A 179 20.38 -7.74 -3.92
C GLU A 179 19.35 -7.98 -5.04
N ILE A 180 19.53 -9.00 -5.89
CA ILE A 180 18.59 -9.31 -7.01
C ILE A 180 17.45 -10.27 -6.62
N GLY A 181 17.01 -10.32 -5.36
CA GLY A 181 15.91 -11.19 -4.94
C GLY A 181 14.71 -11.23 -5.92
N PRO A 182 14.07 -12.40 -6.16
CA PRO A 182 13.43 -12.76 -7.44
C PRO A 182 12.29 -11.86 -7.95
N THR A 183 12.58 -10.82 -8.72
CA THR A 183 11.58 -10.04 -9.48
C THR A 183 10.53 -10.97 -10.21
N GLY A 184 9.29 -10.52 -10.40
CA GLY A 184 8.12 -11.40 -10.64
C GLY A 184 7.86 -11.93 -12.05
N GLN A 185 7.26 -13.12 -12.15
CA GLN A 185 6.60 -13.67 -13.35
C GLN A 185 5.10 -13.74 -13.07
N ARG A 186 4.31 -12.90 -13.77
CA ARG A 186 2.84 -12.96 -13.81
C ARG A 186 2.36 -14.25 -14.47
N SER A 187 1.32 -14.87 -13.91
CA SER A 187 0.45 -15.82 -14.62
C SER A 187 -1.01 -15.42 -14.42
N GLU A 188 -1.61 -14.82 -15.45
CA GLU A 188 -3.05 -14.51 -15.48
C GLU A 188 -3.85 -15.69 -16.05
N ARG A 189 -4.95 -16.06 -15.39
CA ARG A 189 -6.10 -16.72 -16.02
C ARG A 189 -7.41 -16.11 -15.52
N GLY A 190 -8.03 -15.33 -16.39
CA GLY A 190 -9.45 -15.44 -16.75
C GLY A 190 -10.50 -14.69 -15.93
N SER A 191 -11.00 -13.57 -16.48
CA SER A 191 -12.45 -13.29 -16.54
C SER A 191 -12.76 -12.34 -17.72
N ARG A 192 -13.74 -12.71 -18.53
CA ARG A 192 -14.24 -11.99 -19.71
C ARG A 192 -15.20 -10.87 -19.30
N SER A 193 -15.00 -9.66 -19.80
CA SER A 193 -16.07 -8.81 -20.38
C SER A 193 -15.45 -7.60 -21.08
N GLY A 194 -15.90 -7.33 -22.30
CA GLY A 194 -15.24 -6.44 -23.25
C GLY A 194 -15.36 -4.94 -22.94
N ARG A 195 -14.27 -4.22 -23.22
CA ARG A 195 -14.25 -2.89 -23.83
C ARG A 195 -12.85 -2.66 -24.39
N GLN A 196 -12.77 -2.13 -25.61
CA GLN A 196 -11.54 -1.85 -26.33
C GLN A 196 -10.61 -0.95 -25.50
N THR A 197 -9.44 -1.47 -25.14
CA THR A 197 -8.32 -0.75 -24.54
C THR A 197 -7.31 -0.40 -25.63
N PRO A 198 -6.66 0.78 -25.60
CA PRO A 198 -5.54 1.09 -26.49
C PRO A 198 -4.35 0.14 -26.23
N ALA A 199 -3.58 -0.13 -27.29
CA ALA A 199 -2.63 -1.23 -27.37
C ALA A 199 -1.44 -1.18 -26.37
N GLY A 200 -1.28 -2.28 -25.61
CA GLY A 200 0.02 -2.97 -25.53
C GLY A 200 0.88 -2.86 -24.26
N THR A 201 0.46 -3.39 -23.11
CA THR A 201 1.37 -3.74 -21.98
C THR A 201 0.85 -4.90 -21.10
N GLY A 202 0.28 -5.95 -21.71
CA GLY A 202 0.01 -7.21 -21.02
C GLY A 202 1.22 -8.15 -21.14
N ASP A 203 1.58 -8.86 -20.07
CA ASP A 203 2.67 -9.85 -20.16
C ASP A 203 2.22 -11.03 -21.05
N PRO A 204 3.07 -11.50 -21.98
CA PRO A 204 2.71 -12.59 -22.89
C PRO A 204 2.48 -13.91 -22.13
N VAL A 205 1.47 -14.67 -22.54
CA VAL A 205 1.20 -16.00 -21.96
C VAL A 205 2.17 -17.00 -22.56
N ARG A 206 2.82 -17.78 -21.69
CA ARG A 206 3.81 -18.79 -22.08
C ARG A 206 3.34 -20.21 -21.80
N ASP A 207 3.82 -21.15 -22.59
CA ASP A 207 3.62 -22.59 -22.35
C ASP A 207 4.63 -23.16 -21.33
N ALA A 208 4.58 -24.48 -21.12
CA ALA A 208 5.47 -25.19 -20.20
C ALA A 208 6.93 -25.20 -20.65
N GLN A 209 7.21 -24.88 -21.92
CA GLN A 209 8.53 -24.81 -22.53
C GLN A 209 9.07 -23.38 -22.52
N GLY A 210 8.25 -22.40 -22.10
CA GLY A 210 8.60 -20.98 -22.02
C GLY A 210 8.35 -20.21 -23.32
N LEU A 211 7.74 -20.84 -24.33
CA LEU A 211 7.39 -20.21 -25.60
C LEU A 211 6.14 -19.36 -25.43
N VAL A 212 6.12 -18.18 -26.05
CA VAL A 212 4.96 -17.30 -26.10
C VAL A 212 3.89 -17.91 -26.99
N ILE A 213 2.74 -18.23 -26.39
CA ILE A 213 1.59 -18.82 -27.08
C ILE A 213 0.45 -17.81 -27.28
N ASP A 214 0.35 -16.78 -26.44
CA ASP A 214 -0.61 -15.69 -26.55
C ASP A 214 0.06 -14.33 -26.27
N GLY A 215 -0.38 -13.26 -26.93
CA GLY A 215 0.30 -11.95 -26.92
C GLY A 215 1.52 -11.85 -27.86
N ARG A 216 1.63 -12.73 -28.87
CA ARG A 216 2.78 -12.85 -29.78
C ARG A 216 3.16 -11.56 -30.52
N ASP A 217 2.19 -10.76 -31.00
CA ASP A 217 2.50 -9.49 -31.69
C ASP A 217 3.14 -8.46 -30.75
N GLY A 218 2.63 -8.35 -29.51
CA GLY A 218 3.23 -7.50 -28.47
C GLY A 218 4.64 -7.96 -28.11
N TRP A 219 4.86 -9.27 -28.05
CA TRP A 219 6.19 -9.86 -27.82
C TRP A 219 7.17 -9.61 -28.98
N LEU A 220 6.73 -9.70 -30.23
CA LEU A 220 7.55 -9.33 -31.40
C LEU A 220 7.94 -7.84 -31.34
N SER A 221 7.01 -6.97 -30.96
CA SER A 221 7.29 -5.54 -30.74
C SER A 221 8.31 -5.31 -29.62
N SER A 222 8.26 -6.10 -28.54
CA SER A 222 9.24 -6.05 -27.45
C SER A 222 10.62 -6.54 -27.91
N CYS A 223 10.70 -7.62 -28.69
CA CYS A 223 11.95 -8.09 -29.30
C CYS A 223 12.58 -7.00 -30.17
N ALA A 224 11.77 -6.32 -30.99
CA ALA A 224 12.20 -5.22 -31.86
C ALA A 224 12.69 -4.01 -31.06
N TYR A 225 11.95 -3.63 -30.02
CA TYR A 225 12.33 -2.56 -29.09
C TYR A 225 13.73 -2.77 -28.52
N HIS A 226 14.00 -3.96 -27.97
CA HIS A 226 15.31 -4.26 -27.39
C HIS A 226 16.40 -4.39 -28.45
N ALA A 227 16.11 -4.95 -29.62
CA ALA A 227 17.12 -5.08 -30.68
C ALA A 227 17.54 -3.72 -31.24
N VAL A 228 16.60 -2.77 -31.34
CA VAL A 228 16.91 -1.38 -31.74
C VAL A 228 17.77 -0.68 -30.69
N TRP A 229 17.41 -0.78 -29.40
CA TRP A 229 18.25 -0.20 -28.35
C TRP A 229 19.63 -0.85 -28.28
N ASP A 230 19.75 -2.17 -28.41
CA ASP A 230 21.06 -2.85 -28.47
C ASP A 230 21.95 -2.30 -29.60
N ALA A 231 21.37 -1.98 -30.76
CA ALA A 231 22.09 -1.40 -31.89
C ALA A 231 22.49 0.06 -31.66
N ILE A 232 21.65 0.84 -30.98
CA ILE A 232 21.93 2.22 -30.58
C ILE A 232 23.06 2.25 -29.55
N ASP A 233 22.97 1.42 -28.51
CA ASP A 233 23.95 1.32 -27.42
C ASP A 233 25.34 0.92 -27.95
N ALA A 234 25.39 0.11 -29.02
CA ALA A 234 26.63 -0.30 -29.68
C ALA A 234 27.33 0.83 -30.48
N GLY A 235 26.73 2.02 -30.60
CA GLY A 235 27.39 3.21 -31.16
C GLY A 235 27.57 3.24 -32.69
N GLY A 236 26.96 2.31 -33.43
CA GLY A 236 26.98 2.25 -34.90
C GLY A 236 25.72 2.82 -35.55
N ALA A 237 25.76 3.11 -36.86
CA ALA A 237 24.56 3.47 -37.62
C ALA A 237 23.61 2.24 -37.69
N PRO A 238 22.35 2.34 -37.24
CA PRO A 238 21.46 1.19 -37.16
C PRO A 238 21.04 0.71 -38.55
N ASP A 239 21.46 -0.50 -38.92
CA ASP A 239 21.02 -1.20 -40.12
C ASP A 239 19.69 -1.92 -39.82
N ALA A 240 18.60 -1.44 -40.42
CA ALA A 240 17.27 -1.95 -40.18
C ALA A 240 17.11 -3.43 -40.56
N ASP A 241 17.79 -3.91 -41.60
CA ASP A 241 17.67 -5.30 -42.07
C ASP A 241 18.45 -6.23 -41.13
N LEU A 242 19.62 -5.80 -40.65
CA LEU A 242 20.40 -6.53 -39.65
C LEU A 242 19.68 -6.61 -38.30
N ILE A 243 19.07 -5.51 -37.86
CA ILE A 243 18.26 -5.47 -36.62
C ILE A 243 16.98 -6.30 -36.78
N ALA A 244 16.34 -6.29 -37.96
CA ALA A 244 15.19 -7.13 -38.26
C ALA A 244 15.54 -8.62 -38.18
N LEU A 245 16.69 -9.02 -38.72
CA LEU A 245 17.18 -10.39 -38.61
C LEU A 245 17.40 -10.79 -37.15
N GLN A 246 18.04 -9.93 -36.34
CA GLN A 246 18.23 -10.19 -34.91
C GLN A 246 16.89 -10.27 -34.15
N THR A 247 15.95 -9.39 -34.46
CA THR A 247 14.60 -9.37 -33.89
C THR A 247 13.86 -10.66 -34.22
N TRP A 248 13.88 -11.06 -35.49
CA TRP A 248 13.29 -12.31 -35.96
C TRP A 248 13.91 -13.52 -35.26
N MET A 249 15.24 -13.53 -35.11
CA MET A 249 15.93 -14.59 -34.41
C MET A 249 15.52 -14.71 -32.94
N ARG A 250 15.31 -13.59 -32.24
CA ARG A 250 14.81 -13.56 -30.85
C ARG A 250 13.37 -14.06 -30.77
N PHE A 251 12.52 -13.60 -31.68
CA PHE A 251 11.11 -13.93 -31.70
C PHE A 251 10.86 -15.42 -32.00
N GLU A 252 11.50 -15.96 -33.03
CA GLU A 252 11.40 -17.37 -33.43
C GLU A 252 11.88 -18.31 -32.33
N ALA A 253 12.96 -17.96 -31.62
CA ALA A 253 13.50 -18.76 -30.53
C ALA A 253 12.60 -18.81 -29.27
N THR A 254 11.60 -17.92 -29.19
CA THR A 254 10.83 -17.67 -27.96
C THR A 254 9.32 -17.74 -28.15
N SER A 255 8.82 -18.07 -29.34
CA SER A 255 7.38 -18.02 -29.66
C SER A 255 6.91 -19.29 -30.38
N ASP A 256 5.66 -19.68 -30.16
CA ASP A 256 5.00 -20.73 -30.95
C ASP A 256 4.65 -20.16 -32.34
N LEU A 257 5.32 -20.64 -33.39
CA LEU A 257 5.07 -20.28 -34.79
C LEU A 257 4.20 -21.29 -35.54
N LEU A 258 3.79 -22.40 -34.91
CA LEU A 258 2.98 -23.43 -35.56
C LEU A 258 1.53 -22.99 -35.78
N ARG A 259 1.09 -21.93 -35.09
CA ARG A 259 -0.25 -21.36 -35.20
C ARG A 259 -0.23 -20.05 -35.99
N PRO A 260 -1.20 -19.81 -36.89
CA PRO A 260 -1.27 -18.58 -37.65
C PRO A 260 -1.56 -17.35 -36.78
N LYS A 261 -1.43 -16.16 -37.40
CA LYS A 261 -1.80 -14.85 -36.87
C LYS A 261 -3.33 -14.77 -36.73
N GLN A 262 -3.83 -14.58 -35.52
CA GLN A 262 -5.25 -14.39 -35.22
C GLN A 262 -6.13 -15.54 -35.80
N ASP A 263 -7.38 -15.26 -36.19
CA ASP A 263 -8.32 -16.23 -36.80
C ASP A 263 -8.03 -16.49 -38.30
N GLY A 264 -6.93 -15.97 -38.85
CA GLY A 264 -6.54 -16.09 -40.27
C GLY A 264 -5.58 -17.24 -40.56
N ALA A 265 -5.12 -17.35 -41.82
CA ALA A 265 -4.17 -18.39 -42.28
C ALA A 265 -2.70 -17.91 -42.41
N ALA A 266 -2.40 -16.64 -42.14
CA ALA A 266 -1.07 -16.05 -42.35
C ALA A 266 -0.13 -16.36 -41.16
N CYS A 267 1.12 -16.74 -41.43
CA CYS A 267 2.14 -16.94 -40.39
C CYS A 267 2.96 -15.66 -40.16
N TYR A 268 3.67 -15.59 -39.03
CA TYR A 268 4.71 -14.57 -38.82
C TYR A 268 5.93 -14.84 -39.68
N ASP A 269 6.57 -13.78 -40.16
CA ASP A 269 7.78 -13.83 -40.97
C ASP A 269 8.72 -12.65 -40.66
N ILE A 270 9.85 -12.61 -41.38
CA ILE A 270 10.88 -11.59 -41.20
C ILE A 270 10.41 -10.18 -41.59
N ASP A 271 9.41 -10.05 -42.48
CA ASP A 271 8.86 -8.76 -42.89
C ASP A 271 8.07 -8.11 -41.73
N ASP A 272 7.41 -8.90 -40.88
CA ASP A 272 6.80 -8.39 -39.65
C ASP A 272 7.85 -7.81 -38.69
N ALA A 273 8.97 -8.51 -38.53
CA ALA A 273 10.08 -8.05 -37.69
C ALA A 273 10.67 -6.75 -38.24
N LEU A 274 10.88 -6.68 -39.56
CA LEU A 274 11.37 -5.49 -40.25
C LEU A 274 10.41 -4.31 -40.09
N TRP A 275 9.10 -4.54 -40.18
CA TRP A 275 8.10 -3.51 -39.94
C TRP A 275 8.17 -2.95 -38.51
N LYS A 276 8.26 -3.82 -37.48
CA LYS A 276 8.40 -3.40 -36.08
C LYS A 276 9.70 -2.64 -35.85
N VAL A 277 10.81 -3.08 -36.44
CA VAL A 277 12.12 -2.40 -36.35
C VAL A 277 12.08 -1.02 -36.99
N ARG A 278 11.52 -0.89 -38.21
CA ARG A 278 11.36 0.41 -38.88
C ARG A 278 10.50 1.36 -38.05
N ASP A 279 9.42 0.86 -37.43
CA ASP A 279 8.61 1.65 -36.52
C ASP A 279 9.42 2.13 -35.30
N LYS A 280 10.23 1.27 -34.66
CA LYS A 280 11.05 1.68 -33.50
C LYS A 280 12.16 2.64 -33.86
N LEU A 281 12.83 2.45 -35.00
CA LEU A 281 13.81 3.41 -35.52
C LEU A 281 13.16 4.77 -35.84
N ARG A 282 11.96 4.77 -36.42
CA ARG A 282 11.16 5.99 -36.63
C ARG A 282 10.79 6.66 -35.31
N LEU A 283 10.36 5.91 -34.30
CA LEU A 283 10.05 6.45 -32.97
C LEU A 283 11.30 7.05 -32.31
N HIS A 284 12.46 6.38 -32.42
CA HIS A 284 13.72 6.89 -31.88
C HIS A 284 14.14 8.19 -32.58
N ALA A 285 14.03 8.25 -33.91
CA ALA A 285 14.34 9.46 -34.68
C ALA A 285 13.43 10.67 -34.35
N ASN A 286 12.29 10.43 -33.69
CA ASN A 286 11.36 11.47 -33.25
C ASN A 286 11.36 11.66 -31.72
N ASP A 287 12.38 11.15 -31.00
CA ASP A 287 12.47 11.15 -29.53
C ASP A 287 11.23 10.59 -28.81
N ALA A 288 10.50 9.70 -29.50
CA ALA A 288 9.24 9.10 -29.03
C ALA A 288 9.38 7.61 -28.69
N LEU A 289 10.58 7.02 -28.87
CA LEU A 289 10.87 5.67 -28.41
C LEU A 289 11.20 5.74 -26.91
N PRO A 290 10.46 5.02 -26.03
CA PRO A 290 10.77 5.01 -24.60
C PRO A 290 12.22 4.59 -24.35
N SER A 291 12.89 5.26 -23.42
CA SER A 291 14.23 4.85 -22.97
C SER A 291 14.20 3.48 -22.31
N ARG A 292 15.28 2.70 -22.49
CA ARG A 292 15.55 1.49 -21.69
C ARG A 292 15.73 1.82 -20.22
N ASP A 293 16.34 2.95 -19.93
CA ASP A 293 16.50 3.46 -18.58
C ASP A 293 15.13 3.94 -18.13
N ARG A 294 14.56 3.27 -17.12
CA ARG A 294 13.38 3.80 -16.45
C ARG A 294 13.85 5.05 -15.71
N PRO A 295 13.42 6.26 -16.10
CA PRO A 295 13.91 7.47 -15.44
C PRO A 295 13.63 7.34 -13.95
N GLU A 296 14.69 7.51 -13.15
CA GLU A 296 14.53 7.64 -11.71
C GLU A 296 13.77 8.94 -11.45
N ILE A 297 12.53 8.80 -10.99
CA ILE A 297 11.71 9.96 -10.62
C ILE A 297 12.23 10.41 -9.27
N ALA A 298 12.66 11.67 -9.20
CA ALA A 298 13.05 12.28 -7.94
C ALA A 298 11.86 12.28 -6.97
N PRO A 299 12.05 11.86 -5.72
CA PRO A 299 11.00 11.98 -4.69
C PRO A 299 10.66 13.45 -4.43
N ASP A 300 9.40 13.72 -4.12
CA ASP A 300 8.85 15.06 -3.83
C ASP A 300 9.01 15.50 -2.37
N TYR A 301 9.77 14.74 -1.57
CA TYR A 301 10.05 15.01 -0.16
C TYR A 301 11.55 14.93 0.12
N ALA A 302 12.01 15.63 1.15
CA ALA A 302 13.40 15.59 1.58
C ALA A 302 13.68 14.39 2.49
N VAL A 303 14.91 13.86 2.45
CA VAL A 303 15.38 12.87 3.41
C VAL A 303 15.50 13.53 4.80
N PRO A 304 14.91 12.97 5.86
CA PRO A 304 15.08 13.49 7.22
C PRO A 304 16.55 13.45 7.64
N THR A 305 17.11 14.61 8.02
CA THR A 305 18.52 14.75 8.42
C THR A 305 18.70 14.95 9.92
N LEU A 306 17.67 15.41 10.63
CA LEU A 306 17.77 15.68 12.07
C LEU A 306 17.93 14.38 12.84
N THR A 307 18.83 14.39 13.82
CA THR A 307 18.82 13.36 14.86
C THR A 307 17.57 13.48 15.73
N VAL A 308 17.21 12.40 16.41
CA VAL A 308 16.05 12.38 17.32
C VAL A 308 16.18 13.42 18.44
N LEU A 309 17.41 13.67 18.91
CA LEU A 309 17.69 14.66 19.95
C LEU A 309 17.49 16.09 19.42
N GLU A 310 18.03 16.41 18.26
CA GLU A 310 17.85 17.72 17.62
C GLU A 310 16.38 18.00 17.31
N ALA A 311 15.68 17.01 16.74
CA ALA A 311 14.26 17.12 16.45
C ALA A 311 13.42 17.35 17.72
N ARG A 312 13.76 16.68 18.83
CA ARG A 312 13.12 16.94 20.14
C ARG A 312 13.42 18.33 20.67
N SER A 313 14.67 18.79 20.55
CA SER A 313 15.07 20.14 20.96
C SER A 313 14.32 21.22 20.17
N GLN A 314 14.16 21.03 18.86
CA GLN A 314 13.40 21.95 18.02
C GLN A 314 11.91 21.93 18.38
N LEU A 315 11.34 20.74 18.61
CA LEU A 315 9.95 20.58 19.01
C LEU A 315 9.68 21.24 20.38
N ASP A 316 10.59 21.10 21.33
CA ASP A 316 10.55 21.76 22.64
C ASP A 316 10.56 23.29 22.50
N ALA A 317 11.48 23.83 21.70
CA ALA A 317 11.60 25.27 21.46
C ALA A 317 10.34 25.88 20.81
N GLU A 318 9.75 25.21 19.82
CA GLU A 318 8.53 25.69 19.14
C GLU A 318 7.30 25.69 20.06
N ILE A 319 7.17 24.66 20.91
CA ILE A 319 6.07 24.58 21.90
C ILE A 319 6.27 25.61 23.00
N ALA A 320 7.50 25.80 23.50
CA ALA A 320 7.83 26.83 24.48
C ALA A 320 7.55 28.24 23.93
N GLY A 321 7.96 28.53 22.69
CA GLY A 321 7.69 29.79 22.02
C GLY A 321 6.19 30.05 21.84
N PHE A 322 5.41 29.02 21.48
CA PHE A 322 3.95 29.11 21.45
C PHE A 322 3.34 29.42 22.83
N ALA A 323 3.86 28.80 23.89
CA ALA A 323 3.39 29.05 25.25
C ALA A 323 3.65 30.50 25.70
N GLU A 324 4.83 31.05 25.40
CA GLU A 324 5.14 32.46 25.70
C GLU A 324 4.29 33.43 24.87
N ALA A 325 4.10 33.16 23.57
CA ALA A 325 3.22 33.97 22.72
C ALA A 325 1.77 33.97 23.24
N THR A 326 1.30 32.81 23.72
CA THR A 326 -0.03 32.67 24.32
C THR A 326 -0.15 33.48 25.60
N TYR A 327 0.85 33.42 26.49
CA TYR A 327 0.88 34.22 27.71
C TYR A 327 0.85 35.72 27.40
N ALA A 328 1.71 36.17 26.50
CA ALA A 328 1.80 37.58 26.08
C ALA A 328 0.48 38.09 25.49
N TRP A 329 -0.21 37.29 24.67
CA TRP A 329 -1.50 37.62 24.09
C TRP A 329 -2.59 37.84 25.15
N HIS A 330 -2.65 36.99 26.18
CA HIS A 330 -3.59 37.16 27.30
C HIS A 330 -3.27 38.39 28.14
N VAL A 331 -1.99 38.65 28.42
CA VAL A 331 -1.53 39.86 29.12
C VAL A 331 -1.90 41.14 28.35
N ALA A 332 -1.84 41.10 27.02
CA ALA A 332 -2.24 42.20 26.13
C ALA A 332 -3.76 42.37 26.01
N GLY A 333 -4.57 41.54 26.69
CA GLY A 333 -6.03 41.65 26.68
C GLY A 333 -6.73 40.92 25.53
N GLY A 334 -5.99 40.14 24.72
CA GLY A 334 -6.55 39.22 23.72
C GLY A 334 -7.37 39.85 22.60
N GLN A 335 -7.02 41.08 22.18
CA GLN A 335 -7.73 41.79 21.12
C GLN A 335 -7.15 41.52 19.72
N ASP A 336 -5.85 41.23 19.64
CA ASP A 336 -5.15 40.93 18.39
C ASP A 336 -5.39 39.48 17.94
N GLU A 337 -4.90 39.13 16.76
CA GLU A 337 -4.98 37.76 16.24
C GLU A 337 -4.28 36.77 17.19
N PRO A 338 -4.97 35.70 17.63
CA PRO A 338 -4.40 34.76 18.58
C PRO A 338 -3.28 33.92 17.94
N PRO A 339 -2.22 33.56 18.69
CA PRO A 339 -1.20 32.66 18.19
C PRO A 339 -1.79 31.29 17.85
N LYS A 340 -1.53 30.83 16.62
CA LYS A 340 -1.96 29.50 16.13
C LYS A 340 -0.80 28.76 15.49
N LEU A 341 -0.55 27.55 15.97
CA LEU A 341 0.57 26.70 15.55
C LEU A 341 0.08 25.30 15.19
N ALA A 342 0.49 24.82 14.02
CA ALA A 342 0.35 23.43 13.60
C ALA A 342 1.73 22.75 13.56
N LEU A 343 1.87 21.65 14.28
CA LEU A 343 3.11 20.88 14.39
C LEU A 343 3.00 19.55 13.65
N ARG A 344 3.64 19.50 12.48
CA ARG A 344 3.89 18.27 11.72
C ARG A 344 5.23 17.67 12.14
N ALA A 345 5.21 16.80 13.14
CA ALA A 345 6.43 16.13 13.59
C ALA A 345 6.35 14.61 13.47
N THR A 346 7.47 13.96 13.15
CA THR A 346 7.57 12.50 13.05
C THR A 346 6.90 11.79 14.22
N VAL A 347 6.15 10.71 13.92
CA VAL A 347 5.42 9.94 14.93
C VAL A 347 6.40 9.35 15.95
N GLY A 348 6.12 9.54 17.25
CA GLY A 348 6.95 9.03 18.34
C GLY A 348 7.98 10.01 18.92
N LEU A 349 8.11 11.23 18.35
CA LEU A 349 9.04 12.24 18.88
C LEU A 349 8.68 12.76 20.28
N GLY A 350 7.42 12.64 20.69
CA GLY A 350 6.95 13.08 22.01
C GLY A 350 6.10 14.36 21.98
N LYS A 351 5.51 14.73 20.83
CA LYS A 351 4.61 15.91 20.66
C LYS A 351 3.67 16.12 21.85
N SER A 352 2.84 15.13 22.17
CA SER A 352 1.84 15.23 23.22
C SER A 352 2.45 15.26 24.63
N ALA A 353 3.64 14.69 24.84
CA ALA A 353 4.33 14.72 26.14
C ALA A 353 4.97 16.09 26.40
N ILE A 354 5.70 16.63 25.42
CA ILE A 354 6.35 17.96 25.50
C ILE A 354 5.28 19.06 25.60
N SER A 355 4.17 18.95 24.84
CA SER A 355 3.08 19.91 24.93
C SER A 355 2.44 19.93 26.32
N ARG A 356 2.20 18.77 26.94
CA ARG A 356 1.68 18.68 28.31
C ARG A 356 2.57 19.40 29.33
N GLN A 357 3.89 19.23 29.22
CA GLN A 357 4.85 19.87 30.14
C GLN A 357 4.82 21.39 30.06
N HIS A 358 4.94 21.98 28.86
CA HIS A 358 4.95 23.44 28.70
C HIS A 358 3.60 24.07 28.99
N LEU A 359 2.52 23.40 28.58
CA LEU A 359 1.19 23.97 28.69
C LEU A 359 0.59 23.84 30.11
N SER A 360 1.01 22.86 30.92
CA SER A 360 0.67 22.84 32.36
C SER A 360 1.37 23.97 33.13
N ALA A 361 2.62 24.27 32.78
CA ALA A 361 3.35 25.42 33.31
C ALA A 361 2.71 26.76 32.91
N LEU A 362 2.32 26.90 31.63
CA LEU A 362 1.56 28.06 31.14
C LEU A 362 0.21 28.21 31.87
N GLN A 363 -0.53 27.11 32.03
CA GLN A 363 -1.81 27.10 32.74
C GLN A 363 -1.66 27.65 34.16
N THR A 364 -0.63 27.19 34.88
CA THR A 364 -0.36 27.66 36.25
C THR A 364 -0.03 29.15 36.26
N ARG A 365 0.85 29.61 35.37
CA ARG A 365 1.19 31.04 35.24
C ARG A 365 -0.02 31.92 34.95
N LEU A 366 -0.90 31.51 34.03
CA LEU A 366 -2.12 32.24 33.70
C LEU A 366 -3.09 32.29 34.89
N ARG A 367 -3.22 31.18 35.62
CA ARG A 367 -4.07 31.09 36.81
C ARG A 367 -3.59 32.05 37.91
N ASP A 368 -2.29 32.04 38.18
CA ASP A 368 -1.67 32.90 39.20
C ASP A 368 -1.78 34.40 38.83
N ALA A 369 -1.77 34.71 37.53
CA ALA A 369 -2.00 36.07 37.01
C ALA A 369 -3.49 36.49 36.98
N GLY A 370 -4.43 35.62 37.37
CA GLY A 370 -5.87 35.90 37.29
C GLY A 370 -6.41 35.99 35.85
N LEU A 371 -5.67 35.45 34.88
CA LEU A 371 -6.03 35.43 33.47
C LEU A 371 -6.84 34.16 33.13
N PRO A 372 -7.48 34.10 31.94
CA PRO A 372 -7.99 32.84 31.41
C PRO A 372 -6.87 31.80 31.37
N HIS A 373 -7.06 30.65 32.00
CA HIS A 373 -6.01 29.64 32.21
C HIS A 373 -6.40 28.25 31.72
N ARG A 374 -7.68 27.97 31.55
CA ARG A 374 -8.18 26.61 31.31
C ARG A 374 -7.85 26.14 29.90
N ILE A 375 -7.49 24.88 29.74
CA ILE A 375 -7.10 24.29 28.45
C ILE A 375 -8.19 23.32 27.97
N VAL A 376 -8.54 23.36 26.69
CA VAL A 376 -9.40 22.35 26.08
C VAL A 376 -8.60 21.51 25.09
N VAL A 377 -8.64 20.18 25.26
CA VAL A 377 -7.93 19.23 24.42
C VAL A 377 -8.93 18.39 23.66
N PHE A 378 -8.92 18.49 22.33
CA PHE A 378 -9.79 17.74 21.45
C PHE A 378 -9.08 16.50 20.92
N VAL A 379 -9.73 15.33 21.07
CA VAL A 379 -9.18 14.02 20.68
C VAL A 379 -10.17 13.24 19.81
N ALA A 380 -9.64 12.25 19.06
CA ALA A 380 -10.42 11.48 18.10
C ALA A 380 -11.49 10.56 18.70
N SER A 381 -11.28 10.06 19.93
CA SER A 381 -12.20 9.11 20.56
C SER A 381 -12.29 9.31 22.08
N HIS A 382 -13.34 8.74 22.69
CA HIS A 382 -13.48 8.77 24.14
C HIS A 382 -12.46 7.87 24.87
N ALA A 383 -12.03 6.76 24.27
CA ALA A 383 -10.99 5.93 24.88
C ALA A 383 -9.68 6.73 25.00
N LEU A 384 -9.32 7.43 23.91
CA LEU A 384 -8.19 8.37 23.91
C LEU A 384 -8.41 9.55 24.85
N ALA A 385 -9.66 9.96 25.09
CA ALA A 385 -9.95 11.03 26.04
C ALA A 385 -9.63 10.65 27.48
N GLU A 386 -9.91 9.40 27.89
CA GLU A 386 -9.59 8.93 29.23
C GLU A 386 -8.06 8.75 29.40
N GLU A 387 -7.38 8.22 28.38
CA GLU A 387 -5.91 8.10 28.37
C GLU A 387 -5.22 9.47 28.42
N ALA A 388 -5.65 10.40 27.57
CA ALA A 388 -5.15 11.76 27.57
C ALA A 388 -5.41 12.43 28.93
N ALA A 389 -6.59 12.23 29.54
CA ALA A 389 -6.89 12.79 30.84
C ALA A 389 -5.94 12.30 31.92
N ALA A 390 -5.69 10.98 32.00
CA ALA A 390 -4.72 10.40 32.93
C ALA A 390 -3.32 11.00 32.74
N ALA A 391 -2.87 11.13 31.48
CA ALA A 391 -1.55 11.71 31.18
C ALA A 391 -1.45 13.21 31.52
N TRP A 392 -2.55 13.97 31.50
CA TRP A 392 -2.58 15.35 31.97
C TRP A 392 -2.58 15.44 33.50
N GLU A 393 -3.28 14.53 34.20
CA GLU A 393 -3.30 14.49 35.67
C GLU A 393 -1.90 14.27 36.27
N GLU A 394 -1.05 13.50 35.59
CA GLU A 394 0.36 13.31 35.97
C GLU A 394 1.18 14.61 36.02
N THR A 395 0.73 15.67 35.34
CA THR A 395 1.38 17.00 35.38
C THR A 395 0.96 17.85 36.59
N GLY A 396 0.05 17.37 37.43
CA GLY A 396 -0.43 18.05 38.63
C GLY A 396 -1.58 19.04 38.42
N VAL A 397 -2.17 19.09 37.22
CA VAL A 397 -3.36 19.90 36.92
C VAL A 397 -4.64 19.11 37.14
N SER A 398 -5.75 19.79 37.46
CA SER A 398 -7.05 19.13 37.56
C SER A 398 -7.65 18.89 36.17
N VAL A 399 -8.10 17.66 35.90
CA VAL A 399 -8.58 17.25 34.57
C VAL A 399 -10.01 16.72 34.64
N ALA A 400 -10.80 16.96 33.58
CA ALA A 400 -12.10 16.34 33.42
C ALA A 400 -12.40 15.98 31.95
N VAL A 401 -12.91 14.76 31.74
CA VAL A 401 -13.37 14.31 30.42
C VAL A 401 -14.82 14.74 30.17
N LEU A 402 -15.08 15.41 29.04
CA LEU A 402 -16.43 15.72 28.60
C LEU A 402 -17.12 14.48 28.01
N ARG A 403 -18.10 13.92 28.75
CA ARG A 403 -18.80 12.70 28.33
C ARG A 403 -20.15 12.99 27.67
N GLY A 404 -20.50 12.30 26.60
CA GLY A 404 -21.82 12.44 25.95
C GLY A 404 -22.98 11.97 26.84
N TYR A 405 -24.23 12.38 26.53
CA TYR A 405 -25.41 12.02 27.33
C TYR A 405 -25.71 10.51 27.32
N GLU A 406 -25.49 9.83 26.19
CA GLU A 406 -25.73 8.39 26.00
C GLU A 406 -24.58 7.50 26.46
N ARG A 407 -23.42 8.10 26.79
CA ARG A 407 -22.24 7.34 27.21
C ARG A 407 -22.47 6.67 28.55
N LYS A 408 -21.79 5.55 28.79
CA LYS A 408 -21.84 4.86 30.08
C LYS A 408 -20.97 5.61 31.10
N GLU A 409 -21.50 5.80 32.29
CA GLU A 409 -20.78 6.26 33.46
C GLU A 409 -19.72 5.20 33.86
N PRO A 410 -18.45 5.61 34.09
CA PRO A 410 -17.41 4.71 34.57
C PRO A 410 -17.83 3.96 35.84
N GLY A 411 -17.54 2.66 35.92
CA GLY A 411 -17.83 1.81 37.08
C GLY A 411 -19.29 1.32 37.19
N THR A 412 -20.28 2.10 36.76
CA THR A 412 -21.71 1.69 36.87
C THR A 412 -22.28 1.08 35.59
N GLY A 413 -21.69 1.39 34.42
CA GLY A 413 -22.13 0.88 33.12
C GLY A 413 -23.48 1.44 32.65
N ARG A 414 -24.09 2.36 33.41
CA ARG A 414 -25.37 3.01 33.10
C ARG A 414 -25.15 4.30 32.30
N PRO A 415 -26.09 4.74 31.46
CA PRO A 415 -25.94 6.00 30.73
C PRO A 415 -25.75 7.22 31.66
N MET A 416 -24.94 8.19 31.23
CA MET A 416 -24.70 9.45 31.92
C MET A 416 -26.00 10.21 32.18
N CYS A 417 -26.98 10.10 31.27
CA CYS A 417 -28.29 10.69 31.40
C CYS A 417 -29.36 9.64 31.77
N LYS A 418 -30.11 9.91 32.84
CA LYS A 418 -31.26 9.08 33.26
C LYS A 418 -32.54 9.38 32.47
N ASN A 419 -32.59 10.47 31.70
CA ASN A 419 -33.73 10.85 30.87
C ASN A 419 -33.31 11.10 29.40
N LEU A 420 -32.85 10.03 28.75
CA LEU A 420 -32.39 10.11 27.36
C LEU A 420 -33.51 10.48 26.37
N LYS A 421 -34.77 10.16 26.66
CA LYS A 421 -35.89 10.49 25.77
C LYS A 421 -36.03 12.01 25.58
N SER A 422 -36.02 12.78 26.68
CA SER A 422 -36.06 14.25 26.58
C SER A 422 -34.81 14.83 25.90
N VAL A 423 -33.64 14.21 26.06
CA VAL A 423 -32.41 14.62 25.36
C VAL A 423 -32.52 14.36 23.86
N LYS A 424 -32.96 13.17 23.44
CA LYS A 424 -33.20 12.83 22.03
C LYS A 424 -34.23 13.78 21.41
N ALA A 425 -35.31 14.08 22.13
CA ALA A 425 -36.30 15.07 21.71
C ALA A 425 -35.69 16.46 21.50
N ALA A 426 -34.76 16.89 22.35
CA ALA A 426 -34.08 18.18 22.21
C ALA A 426 -33.16 18.20 20.98
N ILE A 427 -32.36 17.14 20.79
CA ILE A 427 -31.45 16.98 19.64
C ILE A 427 -32.25 16.98 18.32
N ALA A 428 -33.31 16.17 18.24
CA ALA A 428 -34.15 16.05 17.06
C ALA A 428 -34.86 17.37 16.69
N ASN A 429 -35.06 18.27 17.66
CA ASN A 429 -35.62 19.60 17.44
C ASN A 429 -34.56 20.72 17.35
N ARG A 430 -33.27 20.39 17.24
CA ARG A 430 -32.13 21.33 17.21
C ARG A 430 -32.13 22.33 18.39
N ARG A 431 -32.55 21.90 19.58
CA ARG A 431 -32.60 22.74 20.80
C ARG A 431 -31.40 22.49 21.71
N ASP A 432 -31.03 23.52 22.47
CA ASP A 432 -30.02 23.40 23.52
C ASP A 432 -30.48 22.40 24.59
N ILE A 433 -29.76 21.30 24.74
CA ILE A 433 -30.15 20.19 25.63
C ILE A 433 -30.23 20.65 27.09
N GLN A 434 -29.34 21.54 27.53
CA GLN A 434 -29.35 22.01 28.90
C GLN A 434 -30.63 22.80 29.19
N ARG A 435 -30.97 23.80 28.36
CA ARG A 435 -32.12 24.69 28.53
C ARG A 435 -33.47 24.02 28.25
N SER A 436 -33.50 23.02 27.38
CA SER A 436 -34.74 22.36 26.96
C SER A 436 -35.04 21.07 27.71
N ALA A 437 -34.05 20.20 27.93
CA ALA A 437 -34.27 18.89 28.56
C ALA A 437 -33.84 18.84 30.04
N CYS A 438 -32.77 19.54 30.42
CA CYS A 438 -32.19 19.41 31.75
C CYS A 438 -32.74 20.45 32.75
N GLN A 439 -32.71 21.72 32.40
CA GLN A 439 -33.07 22.85 33.25
C GLN A 439 -33.42 24.07 32.41
N LYS A 440 -34.69 24.48 32.42
CA LYS A 440 -35.13 25.71 31.76
C LYS A 440 -34.80 26.95 32.59
N ASN A 441 -35.02 26.88 33.90
CA ASN A 441 -34.68 27.89 34.89
C ASN A 441 -34.54 27.23 36.28
N LEU A 442 -34.34 28.01 37.35
CA LEU A 442 -34.12 27.45 38.68
C LEU A 442 -35.31 26.64 39.21
N SER A 443 -36.54 26.97 38.81
CA SER A 443 -37.78 26.32 39.25
C SER A 443 -38.26 25.17 38.35
N ILE A 444 -37.82 25.13 37.08
CA ILE A 444 -38.23 24.13 36.09
C ILE A 444 -37.01 23.29 35.67
N ARG A 445 -36.90 22.10 36.26
CA ARG A 445 -35.78 21.17 36.06
C ARG A 445 -36.25 19.75 35.78
N CYS A 446 -35.38 18.97 35.16
CA CYS A 446 -35.53 17.53 35.04
C CYS A 446 -35.63 16.88 36.44
N PRO A 447 -36.52 15.89 36.66
CA PRO A 447 -36.67 15.23 37.96
C PRO A 447 -35.36 14.59 38.46
N TYR A 448 -34.51 14.17 37.54
CA TYR A 448 -33.23 13.54 37.85
C TYR A 448 -32.07 14.53 38.03
N PHE A 449 -32.30 15.85 37.88
CA PHE A 449 -31.24 16.85 37.74
C PHE A 449 -30.21 16.82 38.88
N ALA A 450 -30.67 16.78 40.14
CA ALA A 450 -29.81 16.87 41.33
C ALA A 450 -28.84 15.68 41.50
N GLY A 451 -29.18 14.50 40.95
CA GLY A 451 -28.36 13.28 41.02
C GLY A 451 -28.08 12.69 39.63
N CYS A 452 -28.00 13.54 38.61
CA CYS A 452 -27.74 13.15 37.23
C CYS A 452 -26.21 13.11 37.00
N PRO A 453 -25.63 11.94 36.66
CA PRO A 453 -24.20 11.83 36.37
C PRO A 453 -23.73 12.82 35.31
N LYS A 454 -24.57 13.13 34.31
CA LYS A 454 -24.21 14.13 33.30
C LYS A 454 -24.12 15.56 33.85
N GLN A 455 -24.96 15.93 34.83
CA GLN A 455 -24.87 17.26 35.44
C GLN A 455 -23.64 17.35 36.36
N GLU A 456 -23.31 16.27 37.07
CA GLU A 456 -22.06 16.18 37.83
C GLU A 456 -20.83 16.26 36.92
N ASN A 457 -20.81 15.53 35.80
CA ASN A 457 -19.75 15.66 34.80
C ASN A 457 -19.61 17.08 34.25
N ARG A 458 -20.71 17.81 34.04
CA ARG A 458 -20.66 19.22 33.62
C ARG A 458 -20.04 20.10 34.72
N ARG A 459 -20.32 19.82 35.99
CA ARG A 459 -19.72 20.53 37.13
C ARG A 459 -18.21 20.25 37.20
N GLN A 460 -17.78 19.00 37.12
CA GLN A 460 -16.37 18.61 37.03
C GLN A 460 -15.67 19.32 35.88
N VAL A 461 -16.26 19.28 34.68
CA VAL A 461 -15.76 19.96 33.49
C VAL A 461 -15.71 21.49 33.66
N SER A 462 -16.57 22.10 34.48
CA SER A 462 -16.50 23.56 34.74
C SER A 462 -15.41 23.96 35.72
N LEU A 463 -14.98 23.04 36.59
CA LEU A 463 -13.99 23.28 37.64
C LEU A 463 -12.56 22.85 37.24
N ALA A 464 -12.43 21.98 36.25
CA ALA A 464 -11.14 21.48 35.80
C ALA A 464 -10.29 22.54 35.08
N ASP A 465 -8.98 22.50 35.35
CA ASP A 465 -7.96 23.26 34.64
C ASP A 465 -7.84 22.79 33.18
N VAL A 466 -7.92 21.48 32.95
CA VAL A 466 -7.86 20.87 31.60
C VAL A 466 -9.14 20.08 31.31
N VAL A 467 -9.74 20.35 30.17
CA VAL A 467 -10.93 19.63 29.68
C VAL A 467 -10.57 18.81 28.46
N VAL A 468 -10.69 17.49 28.56
CA VAL A 468 -10.50 16.59 27.41
C VAL A 468 -11.85 16.28 26.79
N ALA A 469 -11.99 16.50 25.48
CA ALA A 469 -13.27 16.36 24.77
C ALA A 469 -13.09 15.66 23.41
N PRO A 470 -14.10 14.92 22.93
CA PRO A 470 -14.08 14.39 21.56
C PRO A 470 -14.19 15.53 20.53
N TYR A 471 -13.70 15.33 19.31
CA TYR A 471 -13.79 16.32 18.21
C TYR A 471 -15.17 16.91 17.99
N ASP A 472 -16.26 16.14 18.14
CA ASP A 472 -17.62 16.66 17.95
C ASP A 472 -17.94 17.85 18.87
N ALA A 473 -17.30 17.94 20.04
CA ALA A 473 -17.47 19.06 20.95
C ALA A 473 -16.89 20.38 20.42
N MET A 474 -15.96 20.32 19.47
CA MET A 474 -15.32 21.48 18.83
C MET A 474 -16.29 22.27 17.93
N PHE A 475 -17.27 21.58 17.34
CA PHE A 475 -18.28 22.15 16.42
C PHE A 475 -19.51 22.69 17.15
N HIS A 476 -19.58 22.54 18.47
CA HIS A 476 -20.76 22.88 19.26
C HIS A 476 -20.41 23.81 20.41
N LYS A 477 -21.40 24.62 20.82
CA LYS A 477 -21.25 25.49 21.99
C LYS A 477 -21.11 24.64 23.26
N LEU A 478 -19.90 24.61 23.81
CA LEU A 478 -19.59 23.93 25.07
C LEU A 478 -20.25 24.73 26.21
N ALA A 479 -21.45 24.29 26.60
CA ALA A 479 -22.28 25.01 27.55
C ALA A 479 -21.66 24.98 28.95
N GLY A 480 -21.41 26.16 29.54
CA GLY A 480 -20.92 26.31 30.92
C GLY A 480 -19.40 26.39 31.08
N THR A 481 -18.63 26.37 29.99
CA THR A 481 -17.15 26.30 30.04
C THR A 481 -16.41 27.43 29.35
N LYS A 482 -17.08 28.33 28.60
CA LYS A 482 -16.39 29.39 27.83
C LYS A 482 -15.63 30.38 28.71
N ASN A 483 -16.00 30.54 29.97
CA ASN A 483 -15.33 31.47 30.86
C ASN A 483 -13.98 30.88 31.31
N GLY A 484 -12.92 31.64 31.06
CA GLY A 484 -11.57 31.33 31.53
C GLY A 484 -10.79 30.33 30.69
N ILE A 485 -11.18 30.04 29.44
CA ILE A 485 -10.37 29.21 28.53
C ILE A 485 -9.22 30.03 27.96
N ALA A 486 -8.00 29.53 28.13
CA ALA A 486 -6.77 30.13 27.63
C ALA A 486 -6.46 29.75 26.18
N LEU A 487 -6.59 28.45 25.86
CA LEU A 487 -6.17 27.90 24.57
C LEU A 487 -6.87 26.58 24.27
N VAL A 488 -6.85 26.21 22.98
CA VAL A 488 -7.35 24.93 22.47
C VAL A 488 -6.22 24.10 21.88
N ILE A 489 -6.27 22.80 22.12
CA ILE A 489 -5.37 21.81 21.52
C ILE A 489 -6.21 20.86 20.68
N VAL A 490 -5.80 20.61 19.46
CA VAL A 490 -6.33 19.54 18.61
C VAL A 490 -5.23 18.49 18.48
N ASP A 491 -5.48 17.28 18.96
CA ASP A 491 -4.52 16.18 18.92
C ASP A 491 -4.93 15.18 17.83
N GLU A 492 -4.04 14.96 16.86
CA GLU A 492 -4.23 14.25 15.58
C GLU A 492 -5.15 14.97 14.57
N ALA A 493 -5.32 14.38 13.39
CA ALA A 493 -6.17 14.91 12.33
C ALA A 493 -7.66 14.89 12.72
N CYS A 494 -8.35 16.03 12.62
CA CYS A 494 -9.78 16.15 12.92
C CYS A 494 -10.68 16.34 11.69
N TRP A 495 -10.08 16.56 10.51
CA TRP A 495 -10.79 16.98 9.30
C TRP A 495 -11.86 15.97 8.87
N GLN A 496 -11.61 14.66 9.00
CA GLN A 496 -12.58 13.60 8.64
C GLN A 496 -13.88 13.65 9.46
N ARG A 497 -13.89 14.30 10.64
CA ARG A 497 -15.11 14.49 11.43
C ARG A 497 -15.89 15.75 11.06
N ALA A 498 -15.30 16.69 10.32
CA ALA A 498 -15.95 17.94 9.98
C ALA A 498 -17.15 17.78 9.01
N PRO A 499 -17.10 16.93 7.96
CA PRO A 499 -18.23 16.73 7.07
C PRO A 499 -19.49 16.25 7.79
N LYS A 500 -20.63 16.86 7.42
CA LYS A 500 -21.98 16.43 7.78
C LYS A 500 -22.74 16.16 6.48
N VAL A 501 -23.18 14.93 6.27
CA VAL A 501 -24.02 14.55 5.12
C VAL A 501 -25.49 14.60 5.54
N LEU A 502 -26.34 15.25 4.74
CA LEU A 502 -27.78 15.31 5.00
C LEU A 502 -28.45 13.94 4.76
N PRO A 503 -29.39 13.52 5.62
CA PRO A 503 -30.00 12.20 5.52
C PRO A 503 -31.12 12.12 4.45
N GLY A 504 -31.16 11.00 3.74
CA GLY A 504 -32.41 10.43 3.19
C GLY A 504 -33.15 11.25 2.12
N LEU A 505 -32.43 11.95 1.24
CA LEU A 505 -33.01 12.64 0.09
C LEU A 505 -32.73 11.86 -1.21
N SER A 506 -33.76 11.77 -2.03
CA SER A 506 -33.73 11.30 -3.41
C SER A 506 -34.67 12.15 -4.27
N LEU A 507 -34.52 12.10 -5.59
CA LEU A 507 -35.43 12.79 -6.52
C LEU A 507 -36.88 12.35 -6.27
N GLY A 508 -37.13 11.04 -6.14
CA GLY A 508 -38.46 10.51 -5.83
C GLY A 508 -39.00 11.01 -4.48
N SER A 509 -38.18 11.04 -3.43
CA SER A 509 -38.60 11.56 -2.12
C SER A 509 -38.91 13.06 -2.14
N LEU A 510 -38.22 13.82 -3.01
CA LEU A 510 -38.46 15.25 -3.20
C LEU A 510 -39.73 15.49 -4.01
N ALA A 511 -40.02 14.64 -5.01
CA ALA A 511 -41.28 14.70 -5.75
C ALA A 511 -42.50 14.41 -4.85
N ALA A 512 -42.38 13.47 -3.92
CA ALA A 512 -43.44 13.18 -2.95
C ALA A 512 -43.78 14.38 -2.05
N GLU A 513 -42.83 15.32 -1.86
CA GLU A 513 -43.03 16.54 -1.07
C GLU A 513 -43.95 17.57 -1.76
N PHE A 514 -44.27 17.40 -3.05
CA PHE A 514 -45.20 18.30 -3.76
C PHE A 514 -46.63 18.17 -3.23
N LEU A 515 -47.02 16.95 -2.82
CA LEU A 515 -48.37 16.60 -2.38
C LEU A 515 -48.58 16.83 -0.87
N SER A 516 -47.49 17.00 -0.09
CA SER A 516 -47.52 17.13 1.37
C SER A 516 -47.75 18.56 1.88
N SER A 517 -47.71 19.56 0.99
CA SER A 517 -47.72 21.00 1.31
C SER A 517 -49.05 21.52 1.88
N GLY A 518 -50.17 20.84 1.61
CA GLY A 518 -51.52 21.37 1.86
C GLY A 518 -52.04 21.33 3.31
N ARG A 519 -51.41 20.61 4.24
CA ARG A 519 -51.96 20.39 5.60
C ARG A 519 -51.20 21.05 6.76
N THR A 520 -50.13 21.80 6.51
CA THR A 520 -49.06 21.98 7.51
C THR A 520 -48.60 23.40 7.85
N PHE A 521 -49.21 24.45 7.28
CA PHE A 521 -48.93 25.85 7.66
C PHE A 521 -49.78 26.31 8.87
N GLY A 522 -49.13 26.79 9.92
CA GLY A 522 -49.70 27.04 11.27
C GLY A 522 -50.54 28.32 11.49
N SER A 523 -51.17 28.93 10.49
CA SER A 523 -52.08 30.09 10.67
C SER A 523 -53.16 30.16 9.58
N PRO A 524 -54.45 30.48 9.85
CA PRO A 524 -55.55 30.41 8.86
C PRO A 524 -55.47 31.28 7.61
N ILE A 525 -54.78 32.43 7.66
CA ILE A 525 -54.82 33.42 6.57
C ILE A 525 -53.62 33.20 5.64
N GLY A 526 -53.87 32.91 4.35
CA GLY A 526 -52.84 32.78 3.31
C GLY A 526 -52.19 31.40 3.14
N ARG A 527 -52.67 30.34 3.83
CA ARG A 527 -52.06 28.99 3.77
C ARG A 527 -51.98 28.41 2.37
N ALA A 528 -53.06 28.53 1.59
CA ALA A 528 -53.16 27.88 0.28
C ALA A 528 -52.16 28.49 -0.71
N ALA A 529 -52.00 29.82 -0.69
CA ALA A 529 -51.02 30.52 -1.52
C ALA A 529 -49.59 30.13 -1.14
N ARG A 530 -49.22 30.24 0.15
CA ARG A 530 -47.87 29.86 0.63
C ARG A 530 -47.52 28.39 0.38
N ALA A 531 -48.50 27.49 0.52
CA ALA A 531 -48.32 26.08 0.22
C ALA A 531 -48.12 25.83 -1.28
N ALA A 532 -48.82 26.58 -2.14
CA ALA A 532 -48.63 26.53 -3.58
C ALA A 532 -47.27 27.10 -3.99
N ASP A 533 -46.86 28.23 -3.41
CA ASP A 533 -45.56 28.86 -3.68
C ASP A 533 -44.41 27.91 -3.30
N LEU A 534 -44.47 27.29 -2.11
CA LEU A 534 -43.45 26.32 -1.69
C LEU A 534 -43.46 25.07 -2.58
N ALA A 535 -44.63 24.59 -3.00
CA ALA A 535 -44.73 23.45 -3.91
C ALA A 535 -44.09 23.77 -5.27
N ALA A 536 -44.32 24.97 -5.80
CA ALA A 536 -43.70 25.43 -7.05
C ALA A 536 -42.17 25.52 -6.93
N LEU A 537 -41.65 26.12 -5.85
CA LEU A 537 -40.20 26.17 -5.61
C LEU A 537 -39.58 24.77 -5.53
N ARG A 538 -40.22 23.84 -4.81
CA ARG A 538 -39.76 22.44 -4.73
C ARG A 538 -39.79 21.73 -6.09
N GLN A 539 -40.78 22.02 -6.94
CA GLN A 539 -40.85 21.51 -8.31
C GLN A 539 -39.69 22.01 -9.16
N HIS A 540 -39.38 23.31 -9.08
CA HIS A 540 -38.22 23.89 -9.77
C HIS A 540 -36.91 23.27 -9.28
N LEU A 541 -36.75 23.06 -7.97
CA LEU A 541 -35.58 22.38 -7.40
C LEU A 541 -35.43 20.95 -7.92
N HIS A 542 -36.53 20.19 -7.92
CA HIS A 542 -36.52 18.84 -8.46
C HIS A 542 -36.17 18.82 -9.95
N ALA A 543 -36.75 19.72 -10.74
CA ALA A 543 -36.45 19.84 -12.16
C ALA A 543 -34.98 20.21 -12.41
N ALA A 544 -34.42 21.13 -11.62
CA ALA A 544 -33.02 21.54 -11.72
C ALA A 544 -32.07 20.38 -11.39
N LEU A 545 -32.35 19.62 -10.32
CA LEU A 545 -31.57 18.45 -9.94
C LEU A 545 -31.66 17.35 -11.01
N ALA A 546 -32.87 17.06 -11.53
CA ALA A 546 -33.08 16.08 -12.58
C ALA A 546 -32.36 16.46 -13.89
N ARG A 547 -32.45 17.74 -14.28
CA ARG A 547 -31.78 18.30 -15.47
C ARG A 547 -30.26 18.30 -15.34
N SER A 548 -29.74 18.50 -14.13
CA SER A 548 -28.30 18.46 -13.86
C SER A 548 -27.69 17.10 -14.20
N GLY A 549 -28.44 16.02 -13.97
CA GLY A 549 -28.00 14.64 -14.13
C GLY A 549 -27.03 14.20 -13.02
N PRO A 550 -26.53 12.94 -13.06
CA PRO A 550 -25.56 12.44 -12.09
C PRO A 550 -24.31 13.32 -12.01
N GLY A 551 -23.82 13.55 -10.80
CA GLY A 551 -22.71 14.45 -10.50
C GLY A 551 -23.16 15.71 -9.72
N PRO A 552 -22.31 16.75 -9.64
CA PRO A 552 -22.63 17.99 -8.95
C PRO A 552 -23.78 18.76 -9.61
N LEU A 553 -24.52 19.51 -8.80
CA LEU A 553 -25.59 20.37 -9.29
C LEU A 553 -25.02 21.50 -10.16
N LYS A 554 -25.50 21.62 -11.40
CA LYS A 554 -25.07 22.64 -12.37
C LYS A 554 -25.85 23.94 -12.18
N ARG A 555 -25.14 25.08 -12.16
CA ARG A 555 -25.76 26.41 -12.10
C ARG A 555 -26.72 26.65 -13.25
N ALA A 556 -26.33 26.28 -14.47
CA ALA A 556 -27.18 26.43 -15.65
C ALA A 556 -28.54 25.72 -15.47
N ALA A 557 -28.55 24.52 -14.88
CA ALA A 557 -29.78 23.79 -14.60
C ALA A 557 -30.68 24.51 -13.57
N CYS A 558 -30.11 25.21 -12.59
CA CYS A 558 -30.89 26.05 -11.67
C CYS A 558 -31.47 27.28 -12.38
N GLN A 559 -30.67 27.95 -13.21
CA GLN A 559 -31.08 29.15 -13.94
C GLN A 559 -32.19 28.86 -14.96
N ASP A 560 -32.09 27.74 -15.69
CA ASP A 560 -33.11 27.29 -16.64
C ASP A 560 -34.47 27.04 -15.97
N GLU A 561 -34.46 26.62 -14.71
CA GLU A 561 -35.66 26.39 -13.89
C GLU A 561 -36.04 27.62 -13.04
N GLY A 562 -35.42 28.78 -13.29
CA GLY A 562 -35.74 30.04 -12.61
C GLY A 562 -35.42 30.08 -11.12
N LEU A 563 -34.42 29.30 -10.67
CA LEU A 563 -33.93 29.34 -9.30
C LEU A 563 -32.76 30.31 -9.16
N ASP A 564 -32.92 31.28 -8.27
CA ASP A 564 -31.86 32.19 -7.82
C ASP A 564 -31.73 32.17 -6.29
N ALA A 565 -30.78 32.92 -5.75
CA ALA A 565 -30.57 33.02 -4.31
C ALA A 565 -31.80 33.56 -3.56
N GLN A 566 -32.58 34.48 -4.17
CA GLN A 566 -33.78 35.05 -3.55
C GLN A 566 -34.91 34.02 -3.46
N ALA A 567 -35.12 33.21 -4.50
CA ALA A 567 -36.05 32.10 -4.52
C ALA A 567 -35.71 31.06 -3.44
N CYS A 568 -34.41 30.78 -3.25
CA CYS A 568 -33.95 29.88 -2.19
C CYS A 568 -34.23 30.43 -0.79
N ARG A 569 -33.98 31.73 -0.55
CA ARG A 569 -34.35 32.39 0.72
C ARG A 569 -35.84 32.31 1.00
N ALA A 570 -36.66 32.60 0.00
CA ALA A 570 -38.11 32.50 0.12
C ALA A 570 -38.54 31.06 0.45
N ALA A 571 -37.90 30.06 -0.15
CA ALA A 571 -38.13 28.66 0.18
C ALA A 571 -37.77 28.35 1.64
N VAL A 572 -36.62 28.82 2.15
CA VAL A 572 -36.22 28.66 3.56
C VAL A 572 -37.29 29.24 4.50
N GLU A 573 -37.73 30.49 4.28
CA GLU A 573 -38.75 31.14 5.10
C GLU A 573 -40.09 30.38 5.11
N LEU A 574 -40.47 29.79 3.97
CA LEU A 574 -41.67 28.98 3.84
C LEU A 574 -41.53 27.60 4.51
N GLU A 575 -40.36 26.97 4.44
CA GLU A 575 -40.07 25.71 5.13
C GLU A 575 -40.09 25.90 6.66
N GLU A 576 -39.49 26.98 7.17
CA GLU A 576 -39.49 27.29 8.61
C GLU A 576 -40.90 27.40 9.19
N GLN A 577 -41.86 27.92 8.42
CA GLN A 577 -43.27 28.02 8.82
C GLN A 577 -43.97 26.64 8.97
N ARG A 578 -43.37 25.56 8.46
CA ARG A 578 -43.86 24.18 8.60
C ARG A 578 -43.36 23.49 9.86
N LEU A 579 -42.45 24.11 10.61
CA LEU A 579 -41.96 23.58 11.88
C LEU A 579 -43.10 23.48 12.88
N ARG A 580 -43.27 22.30 13.48
CA ARG A 580 -44.26 22.08 14.54
C ARG A 580 -43.70 22.58 15.87
N SER A 581 -44.49 23.37 16.60
CA SER A 581 -44.13 23.96 17.89
C SER A 581 -44.15 22.91 19.02
N SER A 582 -43.13 22.07 19.06
CA SER A 582 -42.99 20.99 20.05
C SER A 582 -41.54 20.94 20.53
N SER A 583 -41.15 21.87 21.40
CA SER A 583 -39.85 21.79 22.07
C SER A 583 -40.00 21.14 23.43
N PRO A 584 -39.10 20.21 23.81
CA PRO A 584 -39.11 19.68 25.16
C PRO A 584 -38.82 20.80 26.16
N THR A 585 -39.46 20.73 27.31
CA THR A 585 -39.20 21.57 28.48
C THR A 585 -38.84 20.66 29.65
N ALA A 586 -37.86 21.09 30.45
CA ALA A 586 -37.39 20.33 31.59
C ALA A 586 -38.54 20.01 32.55
N GLY A 587 -38.62 18.76 33.03
CA GLY A 587 -39.69 18.34 33.93
C GLY A 587 -41.03 18.00 33.26
N GLN A 588 -41.12 17.98 31.93
CA GLN A 588 -42.31 17.52 31.22
C GLN A 588 -42.61 16.03 31.47
N ALA A 589 -43.91 15.70 31.46
CA ALA A 589 -44.40 14.32 31.50
C ALA A 589 -43.93 13.51 30.29
N GLU A 590 -43.70 12.21 30.50
CA GLU A 590 -43.08 11.32 29.51
C GLU A 590 -43.94 11.15 28.24
N GLU A 591 -45.27 11.16 28.40
CA GLU A 591 -46.25 11.10 27.31
C GLU A 591 -46.08 12.28 26.35
N ARG A 592 -45.93 13.49 26.90
CA ARG A 592 -45.74 14.70 26.09
C ARG A 592 -44.39 14.69 25.38
N VAL A 593 -43.36 14.08 25.98
CA VAL A 593 -42.06 13.89 25.33
C VAL A 593 -42.16 12.91 24.15
N LYS A 594 -42.98 11.85 24.25
CA LYS A 594 -43.24 10.95 23.11
C LYS A 594 -43.90 11.67 21.95
N GLU A 595 -44.94 12.47 22.22
CA GLU A 595 -45.61 13.29 21.19
C GLU A 595 -44.63 14.27 20.51
N ILE A 596 -43.70 14.86 21.28
CA ILE A 596 -42.64 15.72 20.76
C ILE A 596 -41.67 14.95 19.86
N ILE A 597 -41.31 13.71 20.21
CA ILE A 597 -40.44 12.85 19.40
C ILE A 597 -41.15 12.46 18.10
N GLU A 598 -42.43 12.09 18.16
CA GLU A 598 -43.23 11.81 16.96
C GLU A 598 -43.32 13.03 16.03
N ALA A 599 -43.49 14.24 16.60
CA ALA A 599 -43.43 15.48 15.85
C ALA A 599 -42.01 15.85 15.36
N SER A 600 -40.96 15.33 16.02
CA SER A 600 -39.57 15.64 15.68
C SER A 600 -39.12 15.01 14.36
N LEU A 601 -39.67 13.86 13.97
CA LEU A 601 -39.42 13.24 12.66
C LEU A 601 -39.88 14.18 11.52
N TRP A 602 -41.00 14.87 11.73
CA TRP A 602 -41.48 15.90 10.80
C TRP A 602 -40.51 17.08 10.76
N ASN A 603 -40.12 17.61 11.92
CA ASN A 603 -39.20 18.74 11.99
C ASN A 603 -37.82 18.39 11.41
N GLU A 604 -37.33 17.17 11.58
CA GLU A 604 -36.08 16.69 10.97
C GLU A 604 -36.15 16.74 9.44
N ARG A 605 -37.27 16.29 8.84
CA ARG A 605 -37.48 16.41 7.38
C ARG A 605 -37.52 17.86 6.92
N VAL A 606 -38.21 18.74 7.65
CA VAL A 606 -38.25 20.19 7.36
C VAL A 606 -36.84 20.80 7.45
N TYR A 607 -36.08 20.47 8.50
CA TYR A 607 -34.72 20.94 8.65
C TYR A 607 -33.77 20.45 7.56
N THR A 608 -33.95 19.21 7.07
CA THR A 608 -33.20 18.71 5.91
C THR A 608 -33.48 19.52 4.66
N MET A 609 -34.74 19.93 4.44
CA MET A 609 -35.09 20.83 3.32
C MET A 609 -34.51 22.23 3.51
N ILE A 610 -34.58 22.80 4.71
CA ILE A 610 -33.95 24.09 5.04
C ILE A 610 -32.44 24.04 4.77
N ASP A 611 -31.75 23.00 5.24
CA ASP A 611 -30.30 22.84 5.04
C ASP A 611 -29.96 22.73 3.53
N LEU A 612 -30.79 22.03 2.74
CA LEU A 612 -30.62 21.92 1.29
C LEU A 612 -30.82 23.26 0.58
N TRP A 613 -31.90 23.99 0.91
CA TRP A 613 -32.16 25.32 0.35
C TRP A 613 -31.08 26.34 0.73
N THR A 614 -30.58 26.28 1.96
CA THR A 614 -29.50 27.15 2.43
C THR A 614 -28.19 26.86 1.68
N ALA A 615 -27.88 25.58 1.44
CA ALA A 615 -26.73 25.20 0.63
C ALA A 615 -26.87 25.67 -0.82
N LEU A 616 -28.08 25.60 -1.38
CA LEU A 616 -28.37 26.08 -2.72
C LEU A 616 -28.30 27.61 -2.83
N GLU A 617 -28.84 28.35 -1.85
CA GLU A 617 -28.71 29.79 -1.74
C GLU A 617 -27.25 30.21 -1.78
N THR A 618 -26.43 29.64 -0.89
CA THR A 618 -24.98 29.92 -0.79
C THR A 618 -24.28 29.66 -2.13
N PHE A 619 -24.63 28.56 -2.80
CA PHE A 619 -24.09 28.26 -4.12
C PHE A 619 -24.50 29.31 -5.15
N LEU A 620 -25.79 29.67 -5.23
CA LEU A 620 -26.31 30.59 -6.24
C LEU A 620 -25.87 32.05 -6.02
N GLU A 621 -25.51 32.45 -4.79
CA GLU A 621 -24.85 33.73 -4.51
C GLU A 621 -23.41 33.79 -5.03
N GLY A 622 -22.73 32.64 -5.08
CA GLY A 622 -21.38 32.55 -5.67
C GLY A 622 -21.39 32.58 -7.19
N GLU A 623 -20.20 32.41 -7.79
CA GLU A 623 -19.99 32.45 -9.25
C GLU A 623 -19.64 31.08 -9.86
N THR A 624 -19.51 30.03 -9.05
CA THR A 624 -19.07 28.70 -9.51
C THR A 624 -20.11 28.05 -10.42
N THR A 625 -19.66 27.33 -11.46
CA THR A 625 -20.54 26.68 -12.45
C THR A 625 -21.19 25.40 -11.92
N HIS A 626 -20.56 24.72 -10.96
CA HIS A 626 -21.02 23.49 -10.33
C HIS A 626 -21.01 23.63 -8.82
N CYS A 627 -22.02 23.04 -8.17
CA CYS A 627 -22.17 23.06 -6.72
C CYS A 627 -21.28 21.96 -6.11
N PRO A 628 -20.28 22.32 -5.29
CA PRO A 628 -19.37 21.34 -4.72
C PRO A 628 -20.02 20.49 -3.61
N THR A 629 -21.13 20.98 -3.03
CA THR A 629 -21.77 20.40 -1.84
C THR A 629 -23.07 19.65 -2.13
N ILE A 630 -23.70 19.86 -3.29
CA ILE A 630 -24.95 19.19 -3.70
C ILE A 630 -24.67 18.35 -4.94
N ARG A 631 -24.84 17.03 -4.83
CA ARG A 631 -24.62 16.06 -5.91
C ARG A 631 -25.83 15.14 -6.08
N VAL A 632 -26.14 14.78 -7.31
CA VAL A 632 -27.10 13.74 -7.67
C VAL A 632 -26.32 12.46 -7.93
N GLY A 633 -26.66 11.40 -7.21
CA GLY A 633 -26.07 10.08 -7.42
C GLY A 633 -26.58 9.42 -8.69
N ASP A 634 -25.91 8.34 -9.10
CA ASP A 634 -26.41 7.52 -10.21
C ASP A 634 -27.80 6.96 -9.92
N VAL A 635 -28.55 6.70 -10.99
CA VAL A 635 -29.86 6.06 -10.91
C VAL A 635 -29.67 4.67 -10.30
N ASN A 636 -30.32 4.42 -9.16
CA ASN A 636 -30.28 3.11 -8.54
C ASN A 636 -31.04 2.12 -9.44
N PRO A 637 -30.39 1.05 -9.94
CA PRO A 637 -31.02 0.12 -10.88
C PRO A 637 -32.19 -0.65 -10.27
N ASN A 638 -32.25 -0.79 -8.94
CA ASN A 638 -33.32 -1.50 -8.25
C ASN A 638 -34.55 -0.62 -8.00
N THR A 639 -34.37 0.68 -7.76
CA THR A 639 -35.47 1.60 -7.41
C THR A 639 -35.83 2.58 -8.52
N GLY A 640 -34.98 2.75 -9.53
CA GLY A 640 -35.11 3.76 -10.58
C GLY A 640 -34.95 5.21 -10.08
N ASP A 641 -34.54 5.41 -8.83
CA ASP A 641 -34.44 6.72 -8.19
C ASP A 641 -32.96 7.13 -7.99
N SER A 642 -32.71 8.44 -7.98
CA SER A 642 -31.36 8.99 -7.78
C SER A 642 -31.26 9.64 -6.40
N ALA A 643 -30.25 9.23 -5.63
CA ALA A 643 -29.99 9.82 -4.31
C ALA A 643 -29.48 11.27 -4.46
N ILE A 644 -29.87 12.16 -3.55
CA ILE A 644 -29.33 13.51 -3.46
C ILE A 644 -28.40 13.54 -2.27
N VAL A 645 -27.11 13.78 -2.53
CA VAL A 645 -26.09 13.92 -1.50
C VAL A 645 -25.83 15.41 -1.31
N CYS A 646 -26.27 15.94 -0.18
CA CYS A 646 -25.93 17.29 0.24
C CYS A 646 -25.02 17.20 1.45
N SER A 647 -23.83 17.80 1.35
CA SER A 647 -22.79 17.72 2.36
C SER A 647 -22.36 19.12 2.80
N GLN A 648 -22.15 19.30 4.10
CA GLN A 648 -21.74 20.57 4.70
C GLN A 648 -20.45 20.37 5.52
N LEU A 649 -19.56 21.34 5.48
CA LEU A 649 -18.37 21.35 6.32
C LEU A 649 -18.68 22.06 7.64
N ARG A 650 -18.51 21.36 8.78
CA ARG A 650 -18.57 22.00 10.09
C ARG A 650 -17.22 22.66 10.40
N THR A 651 -17.25 23.92 10.82
CA THR A 651 -16.08 24.66 11.27
C THR A 651 -16.05 24.74 12.79
N MET A 652 -14.85 24.95 13.36
CA MET A 652 -14.68 25.15 14.79
C MET A 652 -15.57 26.29 15.30
N ASP A 653 -16.27 26.08 16.43
CA ASP A 653 -17.12 27.11 17.04
C ASP A 653 -16.33 28.41 17.27
N ASN A 654 -16.96 29.56 16.99
CA ASN A 654 -16.33 30.87 17.14
C ASN A 654 -15.77 31.15 18.56
N GLY A 655 -16.25 30.46 19.59
CA GLY A 655 -15.70 30.56 20.94
C GLY A 655 -14.35 29.87 21.12
N PHE A 656 -13.98 28.96 20.23
CA PHE A 656 -12.69 28.29 20.19
C PHE A 656 -11.80 28.86 19.10
N ALA A 657 -12.36 29.17 17.93
CA ALA A 657 -11.61 29.65 16.78
C ALA A 657 -10.88 30.99 17.02
N ARG A 658 -11.33 31.78 18.01
CA ARG A 658 -10.74 33.05 18.43
C ARG A 658 -9.74 32.93 19.58
N LEU A 659 -9.44 31.71 20.02
CA LEU A 659 -8.46 31.45 21.06
C LEU A 659 -7.12 31.02 20.44
N PRO A 660 -6.02 31.16 21.21
CA PRO A 660 -4.76 30.49 20.92
C PRO A 660 -4.97 29.00 20.63
N GLY A 661 -4.33 28.49 19.56
CA GLY A 661 -4.58 27.14 19.06
C GLY A 661 -3.31 26.36 18.76
N LEU A 662 -3.23 25.13 19.26
CA LEU A 662 -2.14 24.20 18.97
C LEU A 662 -2.70 22.94 18.30
N HIS A 663 -2.28 22.64 17.07
CA HIS A 663 -2.65 21.41 16.36
C HIS A 663 -1.44 20.47 16.31
N LEU A 664 -1.55 19.31 16.96
CA LEU A 664 -0.52 18.27 17.01
C LEU A 664 -0.89 17.14 16.05
N ASP A 665 -0.34 17.12 14.84
CA ASP A 665 -0.71 16.12 13.83
C ASP A 665 0.52 15.71 13.02
N ALA A 666 0.92 14.44 13.11
CA ALA A 666 2.09 13.94 12.38
C ALA A 666 1.94 13.98 10.85
N THR A 667 0.71 14.09 10.39
CA THR A 667 0.27 14.01 8.99
C THR A 667 -0.49 15.27 8.59
N PHE A 668 -0.18 16.40 9.22
CA PHE A 668 -0.85 17.66 8.99
C PHE A 668 -0.86 18.05 7.50
N ARG A 669 -2.04 18.44 7.01
CA ARG A 669 -2.26 19.00 5.67
C ARG A 669 -3.04 20.30 5.80
N SER A 670 -2.36 21.42 5.50
CA SER A 670 -2.97 22.75 5.59
C SER A 670 -4.27 22.88 4.78
N ALA A 671 -4.32 22.27 3.59
CA ALA A 671 -5.51 22.27 2.73
C ALA A 671 -6.76 21.65 3.40
N LEU A 672 -6.61 20.71 4.33
CA LEU A 672 -7.73 20.05 5.01
C LEU A 672 -8.00 20.61 6.40
N ALA A 673 -6.95 21.06 7.10
CA ALA A 673 -7.07 21.62 8.44
C ALA A 673 -7.59 23.06 8.43
N THR A 674 -7.09 23.91 7.51
CA THR A 674 -7.45 25.34 7.45
C THR A 674 -8.95 25.59 7.30
N PRO A 675 -9.69 24.88 6.42
CA PRO A 675 -11.14 25.04 6.32
C PRO A 675 -11.90 24.72 7.62
N VAL A 676 -11.34 23.91 8.51
CA VAL A 676 -11.98 23.46 9.75
C VAL A 676 -11.57 24.31 10.95
N LEU A 677 -10.28 24.62 11.07
CA LEU A 677 -9.66 25.22 12.26
C LEU A 677 -9.23 26.69 12.05
N GLY A 678 -9.27 27.18 10.82
CA GLY A 678 -8.68 28.45 10.40
C GLY A 678 -7.18 28.35 10.10
N PRO A 679 -6.56 29.43 9.60
CA PRO A 679 -5.14 29.45 9.26
C PRO A 679 -4.26 29.26 10.50
N MET A 680 -3.13 28.59 10.33
CA MET A 680 -2.14 28.33 11.38
C MET A 680 -0.73 28.43 10.80
N ARG A 681 0.24 28.81 11.64
CA ARG A 681 1.66 28.68 11.28
C ARG A 681 2.03 27.20 11.29
N GLU A 682 2.42 26.67 10.14
CA GLU A 682 2.85 25.27 10.01
C GLU A 682 4.35 25.14 10.28
N ILE A 683 4.72 24.16 11.10
CA ILE A 683 6.10 23.78 11.36
C ILE A 683 6.26 22.27 11.17
N THR A 684 7.22 21.90 10.33
CA THR A 684 7.56 20.50 10.04
C THR A 684 8.88 20.13 10.69
N ILE A 685 8.90 19.03 11.45
CA ILE A 685 10.07 18.51 12.15
C ILE A 685 10.19 17.02 11.89
N ASP A 686 11.09 16.66 10.98
CA ASP A 686 11.32 15.27 10.60
C ASP A 686 12.64 14.72 11.16
N ALA A 687 12.55 13.62 11.89
CA ALA A 687 13.71 12.95 12.48
C ALA A 687 14.07 11.68 11.73
N ALA A 688 15.37 11.43 11.60
CA ALA A 688 15.88 10.17 11.08
C ALA A 688 15.56 9.01 12.05
N ALA A 689 15.20 7.84 11.50
CA ALA A 689 14.97 6.61 12.25
C ALA A 689 16.01 5.53 11.83
N PRO A 690 17.29 5.67 12.24
CA PRO A 690 18.38 4.86 11.71
C PRO A 690 18.24 3.36 12.00
N HIS A 691 17.54 2.99 13.07
CA HIS A 691 17.32 1.61 13.51
C HIS A 691 15.95 1.03 13.11
N MET A 692 15.21 1.74 12.26
CA MET A 692 14.01 1.24 11.60
C MET A 692 14.39 0.85 10.17
N ALA A 693 14.23 -0.41 9.80
CA ALA A 693 14.41 -0.89 8.44
C ALA A 693 13.05 -0.96 7.73
N VAL A 694 12.95 -0.40 6.52
CA VAL A 694 11.70 -0.38 5.75
C VAL A 694 11.84 -1.19 4.47
N THR A 695 11.02 -2.23 4.33
CA THR A 695 10.93 -3.07 3.13
C THR A 695 9.59 -2.83 2.45
N LEU A 696 9.61 -2.24 1.25
CA LEU A 696 8.43 -2.09 0.41
C LEU A 696 8.28 -3.32 -0.48
N ILE A 697 7.09 -3.90 -0.48
CA ILE A 697 6.73 -5.09 -1.25
C ILE A 697 5.57 -4.70 -2.19
N PRO A 698 5.87 -4.21 -3.40
CA PRO A 698 4.83 -3.88 -4.37
C PRO A 698 4.17 -5.15 -4.90
N GLY A 699 2.88 -5.05 -5.20
CA GLY A 699 2.02 -6.16 -5.61
C GLY A 699 0.53 -5.83 -5.48
N ALA A 700 -0.31 -6.70 -6.02
CA ALA A 700 -1.76 -6.49 -6.11
C ALA A 700 -2.52 -6.68 -4.78
N PHE A 701 -2.12 -5.98 -3.72
CA PHE A 701 -2.70 -6.04 -2.37
C PHE A 701 -3.93 -5.14 -2.17
N GLY A 702 -4.66 -4.84 -3.24
CA GLY A 702 -5.89 -4.06 -3.16
C GLY A 702 -6.97 -4.79 -2.34
N LYS A 703 -7.79 -4.04 -1.58
CA LYS A 703 -8.84 -4.60 -0.70
C LYS A 703 -9.69 -5.66 -1.40
N GLY A 704 -10.14 -5.39 -2.63
CA GLY A 704 -10.95 -6.33 -3.41
C GLY A 704 -10.27 -7.69 -3.64
N ARG A 705 -8.99 -7.69 -4.04
CA ARG A 705 -8.19 -8.91 -4.26
C ARG A 705 -7.98 -9.73 -2.99
N LEU A 706 -7.80 -9.06 -1.85
CA LEU A 706 -7.64 -9.73 -0.57
C LEU A 706 -8.98 -10.31 -0.08
N VAL A 707 -10.08 -9.57 -0.24
CA VAL A 707 -11.44 -10.00 0.13
C VAL A 707 -11.93 -11.16 -0.74
N GLU A 708 -11.56 -11.24 -2.03
CA GLU A 708 -11.80 -12.42 -2.88
C GLU A 708 -11.17 -13.71 -2.31
N GLY A 709 -10.20 -13.58 -1.41
CA GLY A 709 -9.58 -14.67 -0.69
C GLY A 709 -10.32 -15.08 0.58
N LEU A 710 -11.41 -14.42 1.00
CA LEU A 710 -12.16 -14.78 2.20
C LEU A 710 -13.19 -15.88 1.93
N GLU A 711 -13.33 -16.79 2.88
CA GLU A 711 -14.37 -17.82 2.94
C GLU A 711 -15.21 -17.64 4.20
N PHE A 712 -16.54 -17.71 4.04
CA PHE A 712 -17.49 -17.56 5.13
C PHE A 712 -18.27 -18.87 5.30
N SER A 713 -18.18 -19.48 6.48
CA SER A 713 -19.02 -20.61 6.87
C SER A 713 -20.10 -20.15 7.85
N PRO A 714 -21.37 -20.60 7.74
CA PRO A 714 -22.42 -20.21 8.69
C PRO A 714 -22.00 -20.47 10.14
N GLY A 715 -22.06 -19.44 10.98
CA GLY A 715 -21.74 -19.54 12.41
C GLY A 715 -20.25 -19.55 12.78
N HIS A 716 -19.32 -19.39 11.82
CA HIS A 716 -17.88 -19.39 12.07
C HIS A 716 -17.21 -18.07 11.68
N GLN A 717 -16.02 -17.81 12.25
CA GLN A 717 -15.17 -16.67 11.86
C GLN A 717 -14.67 -16.84 10.42
N ALA A 718 -14.41 -15.72 9.73
CA ALA A 718 -13.93 -15.73 8.36
C ALA A 718 -12.55 -16.41 8.25
N THR A 719 -12.36 -17.24 7.23
CA THR A 719 -11.09 -17.92 6.94
C THR A 719 -10.54 -17.51 5.58
N ALA A 720 -9.30 -17.86 5.28
CA ALA A 720 -8.72 -17.64 3.97
C ALA A 720 -8.90 -18.86 3.07
N ARG A 721 -9.42 -18.64 1.85
CA ARG A 721 -9.47 -19.61 0.77
C ARG A 721 -8.08 -20.11 0.43
N SER A 722 -7.92 -21.42 0.39
CA SER A 722 -6.64 -22.07 0.03
C SER A 722 -6.14 -21.60 -1.34
N GLY A 723 -4.84 -21.28 -1.43
CA GLY A 723 -4.19 -20.80 -2.66
C GLY A 723 -4.48 -19.35 -3.04
N SER A 724 -5.31 -18.62 -2.28
CA SER A 724 -5.56 -17.19 -2.50
C SER A 724 -4.31 -16.33 -2.23
N LEU A 725 -4.34 -15.06 -2.65
CA LEU A 725 -3.34 -14.07 -2.24
C LEU A 725 -3.32 -13.91 -0.72
N LEU A 726 -4.50 -13.87 -0.09
CA LEU A 726 -4.64 -13.70 1.35
C LEU A 726 -4.01 -14.86 2.13
N ALA A 727 -4.23 -16.11 1.70
CA ALA A 727 -3.60 -17.28 2.31
C ALA A 727 -2.06 -17.18 2.25
N ARG A 728 -1.50 -16.75 1.12
CA ARG A 728 -0.05 -16.53 0.99
C ARG A 728 0.47 -15.38 1.88
N CYS A 729 -0.33 -14.35 2.12
CA CYS A 729 0.01 -13.30 3.07
C CYS A 729 0.03 -13.83 4.51
N ILE A 730 -0.91 -14.71 4.88
CA ILE A 730 -0.93 -15.39 6.19
C ILE A 730 0.33 -16.24 6.34
N ASP A 731 0.68 -17.04 5.34
CA ASP A 731 1.92 -17.85 5.37
C ASP A 731 3.16 -16.96 5.53
N TYR A 732 3.19 -15.81 4.87
CA TYR A 732 4.31 -14.86 4.97
C TYR A 732 4.43 -14.32 6.39
N VAL A 733 3.33 -13.88 6.99
CA VAL A 733 3.27 -13.44 8.39
C VAL A 733 3.74 -14.55 9.34
N ARG A 734 3.28 -15.80 9.14
CA ARG A 734 3.70 -16.95 9.97
C ARG A 734 5.21 -17.17 9.88
N LEU A 735 5.81 -17.09 8.69
CA LEU A 735 7.26 -17.25 8.53
C LEU A 735 8.04 -16.12 9.21
N VAL A 736 7.60 -14.86 9.06
CA VAL A 736 8.25 -13.72 9.73
C VAL A 736 8.11 -13.84 11.26
N ALA A 737 6.98 -14.34 11.77
CA ALA A 737 6.79 -14.62 13.20
C ALA A 737 7.74 -15.70 13.75
N LEU A 738 8.04 -16.71 12.95
CA LEU A 738 9.05 -17.72 13.28
C LEU A 738 10.47 -17.15 13.30
N ALA A 739 10.74 -16.12 12.49
CA ALA A 739 12.03 -15.44 12.43
C ALA A 739 12.33 -14.59 13.68
N CYS A 740 11.30 -14.20 14.40
CA CYS A 740 11.41 -13.37 15.61
C CYS A 740 11.80 -14.21 16.82
N GLY A 741 12.51 -13.58 17.77
CA GLY A 741 12.85 -14.15 19.07
C GLY A 741 11.64 -14.68 19.83
N LYS A 742 11.86 -15.53 20.83
CA LYS A 742 10.75 -16.18 21.57
C LYS A 742 9.82 -15.18 22.26
N GLU A 743 10.38 -14.11 22.81
CA GLU A 743 9.67 -13.03 23.53
C GLU A 743 9.32 -11.83 22.62
N GLU A 744 9.62 -11.91 21.32
CA GLU A 744 9.38 -10.81 20.39
C GLU A 744 8.01 -10.96 19.71
N GLU A 745 7.25 -9.87 19.68
CA GLU A 745 5.95 -9.79 19.01
C GLU A 745 6.02 -9.11 17.65
N ILE A 746 5.08 -9.45 16.78
CA ILE A 746 4.82 -8.81 15.49
C ILE A 746 3.46 -8.13 15.53
N LEU A 747 3.37 -6.94 14.92
CA LEU A 747 2.10 -6.30 14.61
C LEU A 747 1.75 -6.50 13.13
N VAL A 748 0.53 -6.98 12.85
CA VAL A 748 -0.07 -6.96 11.51
C VAL A 748 -1.19 -5.94 11.45
N VAL A 749 -1.13 -5.01 10.49
CA VAL A 749 -2.19 -4.03 10.25
C VAL A 749 -2.75 -4.18 8.84
N THR A 750 -4.07 -4.31 8.71
CA THR A 750 -4.74 -4.47 7.42
C THR A 750 -6.16 -3.88 7.42
N ASN A 751 -6.98 -4.17 6.39
CA ASN A 751 -8.36 -3.73 6.36
C ASN A 751 -9.20 -4.49 7.40
N LYS A 752 -10.19 -3.80 7.98
CA LYS A 752 -11.08 -4.34 9.02
C LYS A 752 -11.72 -5.69 8.69
N ASP A 753 -12.14 -5.88 7.44
CA ASP A 753 -12.80 -7.12 6.99
C ASP A 753 -11.81 -8.30 6.86
N ILE A 754 -10.51 -8.01 6.81
CA ILE A 754 -9.42 -8.97 6.62
C ILE A 754 -8.78 -9.32 7.95
N GLU A 755 -8.64 -8.36 8.88
CA GLU A 755 -7.99 -8.54 10.18
C GLU A 755 -8.32 -9.87 10.90
N PRO A 756 -9.60 -10.34 10.95
CA PRO A 756 -9.95 -11.55 11.68
C PRO A 756 -9.18 -12.82 11.27
N VAL A 757 -8.71 -12.93 10.03
CA VAL A 757 -7.98 -14.11 9.55
C VAL A 757 -6.59 -14.26 10.18
N PHE A 758 -6.07 -13.20 10.80
CA PHE A 758 -4.79 -13.20 11.50
C PHE A 758 -4.93 -13.42 13.02
N TRP A 759 -6.15 -13.48 13.55
CA TRP A 759 -6.38 -13.70 14.98
C TRP A 759 -5.91 -15.10 15.41
N GLY A 760 -5.28 -15.15 16.58
CA GLY A 760 -4.79 -16.40 17.17
C GLY A 760 -3.50 -16.94 16.58
N LEU A 761 -2.88 -16.25 15.61
CA LEU A 761 -1.55 -16.61 15.13
C LEU A 761 -0.50 -16.38 16.24
N PRO A 762 0.42 -17.33 16.48
CA PRO A 762 1.44 -17.19 17.52
C PRO A 762 2.32 -15.94 17.31
N LYS A 763 2.59 -15.19 18.38
CA LYS A 763 3.39 -13.95 18.39
C LYS A 763 2.84 -12.79 17.53
N VAL A 764 1.60 -12.89 17.04
CA VAL A 764 1.00 -11.86 16.19
C VAL A 764 -0.08 -11.11 16.94
N SER A 765 0.16 -9.82 17.12
CA SER A 765 -0.85 -8.83 17.46
C SER A 765 -1.45 -8.27 16.16
N THR A 766 -2.74 -7.92 16.17
CA THR A 766 -3.43 -7.39 14.98
C THR A 766 -4.08 -6.04 15.26
N ALA A 767 -4.19 -5.24 14.21
CA ALA A 767 -5.05 -4.06 14.19
C ALA A 767 -5.58 -3.82 12.77
N HIS A 768 -6.49 -2.85 12.62
CA HIS A 768 -6.96 -2.41 11.32
C HIS A 768 -6.82 -0.91 11.10
N PHE A 769 -6.76 -0.51 9.82
CA PHE A 769 -6.76 0.90 9.41
C PHE A 769 -7.91 1.67 10.05
N ASN A 770 -7.64 2.91 10.47
CA ASN A 770 -8.50 3.83 11.20
C ASN A 770 -8.80 3.44 12.66
N ALA A 771 -8.12 2.41 13.20
CA ALA A 771 -8.27 1.97 14.59
C ALA A 771 -6.94 1.89 15.37
N VAL A 772 -5.86 2.47 14.83
CA VAL A 772 -4.52 2.45 15.45
C VAL A 772 -4.13 3.76 16.14
N ALA A 773 -4.78 4.87 15.80
CA ALA A 773 -4.39 6.20 16.26
C ALA A 773 -4.48 6.30 17.79
N GLY A 774 -3.40 6.81 18.39
CA GLY A 774 -3.26 7.00 19.83
C GLY A 774 -3.03 5.74 20.67
N ILE A 775 -2.92 4.54 20.08
CA ILE A 775 -2.60 3.32 20.83
C ILE A 775 -1.08 3.15 20.95
N ASP A 776 -0.58 2.95 22.18
CA ASP A 776 0.84 2.74 22.49
C ASP A 776 1.24 1.28 22.75
N ALA A 777 0.30 0.34 22.60
CA ALA A 777 0.51 -1.09 22.87
C ALA A 777 1.60 -1.75 22.02
N TRP A 778 1.96 -1.16 20.87
CA TRP A 778 2.86 -1.77 19.88
C TRP A 778 4.23 -1.09 19.77
N LYS A 779 4.59 -0.25 20.74
CA LYS A 779 5.85 0.50 20.73
C LYS A 779 7.10 -0.40 20.70
N ASP A 780 6.99 -1.62 21.23
CA ASP A 780 8.10 -2.55 21.44
C ASP A 780 8.13 -3.74 20.44
N VAL A 781 7.20 -3.80 19.48
CA VAL A 781 7.15 -4.92 18.50
C VAL A 781 8.45 -5.05 17.71
N ARG A 782 8.89 -6.26 17.41
CA ARG A 782 10.11 -6.47 16.61
C ARG A 782 9.88 -6.12 15.14
N THR A 783 8.71 -6.50 14.64
CA THR A 783 8.33 -6.34 13.23
C THR A 783 6.92 -5.78 13.12
N LEU A 784 6.70 -4.87 12.17
CA LEU A 784 5.41 -4.33 11.81
C LEU A 784 5.14 -4.62 10.34
N ILE A 785 4.06 -5.35 10.05
CA ILE A 785 3.67 -5.73 8.69
C ILE A 785 2.35 -5.01 8.34
N VAL A 786 2.38 -4.17 7.32
CA VAL A 786 1.20 -3.53 6.76
C VAL A 786 0.77 -4.28 5.50
N ILE A 787 -0.48 -4.73 5.44
CA ILE A 787 -1.01 -5.49 4.30
C ILE A 787 -2.15 -4.73 3.64
N GLY A 788 -1.90 -4.27 2.42
CA GLY A 788 -2.79 -3.42 1.64
C GLY A 788 -2.73 -1.95 2.06
N ARG A 789 -3.71 -1.18 1.60
CA ARG A 789 -3.86 0.25 1.91
C ARG A 789 -5.34 0.65 1.94
N PRO A 790 -5.73 1.63 2.76
CA PRO A 790 -7.03 2.28 2.60
C PRO A 790 -7.04 3.07 1.29
N LEU A 791 -8.05 2.83 0.45
CA LEU A 791 -8.23 3.56 -0.81
C LEU A 791 -9.71 3.92 -0.95
N PRO A 792 -10.08 5.21 -0.91
CA PRO A 792 -11.47 5.65 -1.06
C PRO A 792 -11.93 5.49 -2.51
N ARG A 793 -13.25 5.39 -2.75
CA ARG A 793 -13.82 5.34 -4.11
C ARG A 793 -13.78 6.73 -4.74
N ASP A 794 -13.76 6.82 -6.08
CA ASP A 794 -13.75 8.11 -6.79
C ASP A 794 -14.90 9.02 -6.36
N SER A 795 -16.10 8.46 -6.15
CA SER A 795 -17.26 9.20 -5.67
C SER A 795 -17.11 9.73 -4.23
N ASP A 796 -16.44 8.99 -3.35
CA ASP A 796 -16.16 9.42 -1.98
C ASP A 796 -15.11 10.55 -1.98
N VAL A 797 -14.08 10.42 -2.82
CA VAL A 797 -13.04 11.44 -2.99
C VAL A 797 -13.61 12.74 -3.54
N ALA A 798 -14.40 12.66 -4.62
CA ALA A 798 -15.06 13.82 -5.21
C ALA A 798 -15.98 14.53 -4.21
N THR A 799 -16.73 13.75 -3.40
CA THR A 799 -17.59 14.32 -2.34
C THR A 799 -16.76 15.04 -1.27
N LEU A 800 -15.68 14.44 -0.80
CA LEU A 800 -14.82 15.05 0.23
C LEU A 800 -14.04 16.26 -0.30
N ALA A 801 -13.57 16.22 -1.55
CA ALA A 801 -12.92 17.36 -2.21
C ALA A 801 -13.91 18.53 -2.35
N GLY A 802 -15.16 18.26 -2.73
CA GLY A 802 -16.21 19.29 -2.76
C GLY A 802 -16.46 19.92 -1.39
N VAL A 803 -16.55 19.10 -0.35
CA VAL A 803 -16.86 19.59 1.01
C VAL A 803 -15.69 20.33 1.67
N HIS A 804 -14.46 19.84 1.52
CA HIS A 804 -13.29 20.42 2.18
C HIS A 804 -12.63 21.54 1.37
N LEU A 805 -12.56 21.36 0.06
CA LEU A 805 -11.74 22.18 -0.83
C LEU A 805 -12.59 23.04 -1.78
N GLY A 806 -13.92 22.89 -1.76
CA GLY A 806 -14.82 23.58 -2.68
C GLY A 806 -14.63 23.17 -4.15
N ALA A 807 -13.99 22.03 -4.40
CA ALA A 807 -13.58 21.57 -5.72
C ALA A 807 -14.55 20.52 -6.28
N ASP A 808 -14.92 20.64 -7.55
CA ASP A 808 -15.57 19.55 -8.27
C ASP A 808 -14.50 18.64 -8.87
N ALA A 809 -13.92 17.78 -8.03
CA ALA A 809 -12.90 16.86 -8.48
C ALA A 809 -13.53 15.79 -9.39
N ALA A 810 -13.02 15.74 -10.62
CA ALA A 810 -13.40 14.77 -11.65
C ALA A 810 -12.19 13.92 -12.07
N GLY A 811 -12.43 12.84 -12.79
CA GLY A 811 -11.38 11.92 -13.24
C GLY A 811 -11.38 10.63 -12.44
N GLU A 812 -10.35 9.82 -12.67
CA GLU A 812 -10.25 8.47 -12.13
C GLU A 812 -8.85 8.22 -11.54
N TYR A 813 -8.74 7.12 -10.81
CA TYR A 813 -7.44 6.60 -10.45
C TYR A 813 -6.66 6.08 -11.65
N HIS A 814 -5.42 6.51 -11.80
CA HIS A 814 -4.51 5.98 -12.80
C HIS A 814 -3.21 5.50 -12.16
N ALA A 815 -2.57 4.55 -12.82
CA ALA A 815 -1.25 4.12 -12.41
C ALA A 815 -0.20 5.12 -12.90
N THR A 816 0.61 5.63 -11.98
CA THR A 816 1.71 6.53 -12.29
C THR A 816 2.99 6.08 -11.58
N ALA A 817 4.11 6.61 -12.01
CA ALA A 817 5.41 6.34 -11.41
C ALA A 817 5.70 7.41 -10.35
N ALA A 818 6.28 7.01 -9.21
CA ALA A 818 6.64 7.89 -8.11
C ALA A 818 8.01 7.54 -7.55
N GLY A 819 8.74 8.57 -7.11
CA GLY A 819 10.06 8.44 -6.49
C GLY A 819 10.00 8.05 -5.01
N LEU A 820 10.98 7.27 -4.57
CA LEU A 820 11.26 6.95 -3.17
C LEU A 820 12.74 7.16 -2.87
N TRP A 821 13.06 7.58 -1.64
CA TRP A 821 14.44 7.59 -1.16
C TRP A 821 14.85 6.23 -0.61
N MET A 822 15.99 5.72 -1.04
CA MET A 822 16.67 4.59 -0.44
C MET A 822 17.64 5.05 0.67
N ARG A 823 18.03 4.14 1.56
CA ARG A 823 18.97 4.44 2.68
C ARG A 823 20.33 4.94 2.23
N ASP A 824 20.79 4.52 1.05
CA ASP A 824 22.02 5.01 0.41
C ASP A 824 21.83 6.39 -0.27
N SER A 825 20.70 7.06 -0.03
CA SER A 825 20.30 8.34 -0.63
C SER A 825 20.12 8.29 -2.15
N THR A 826 19.97 7.10 -2.74
CA THR A 826 19.60 6.96 -4.15
C THR A 826 18.08 6.98 -4.33
N PRO A 827 17.56 7.65 -5.37
CA PRO A 827 16.14 7.60 -5.66
C PRO A 827 15.78 6.27 -6.34
N ARG A 828 14.57 5.75 -6.10
CA ARG A 828 14.01 4.60 -6.82
C ARG A 828 12.59 4.88 -7.25
N THR A 829 12.25 4.43 -8.45
CA THR A 829 10.90 4.60 -8.99
C THR A 829 10.03 3.38 -8.69
N VAL A 830 8.82 3.60 -8.17
CA VAL A 830 7.79 2.59 -8.00
C VAL A 830 6.50 2.99 -8.72
N ARG A 831 5.72 1.99 -9.13
CA ARG A 831 4.38 2.22 -9.67
C ARG A 831 3.39 2.37 -8.53
N VAL A 832 2.60 3.44 -8.56
CA VAL A 832 1.59 3.76 -7.56
C VAL A 832 0.27 4.12 -8.22
N LEU A 833 -0.79 4.17 -7.43
CA LEU A 833 -2.10 4.64 -7.88
C LEU A 833 -2.34 6.06 -7.34
N ARG A 834 -2.54 7.02 -8.24
CA ARG A 834 -2.83 8.42 -7.92
C ARG A 834 -4.13 8.83 -8.60
N HIS A 835 -4.79 9.85 -8.08
CA HIS A 835 -5.94 10.46 -8.74
C HIS A 835 -5.47 11.51 -9.76
N GLU A 836 -6.14 11.63 -10.90
CA GLU A 836 -5.81 12.62 -11.94
C GLU A 836 -6.01 14.06 -11.44
N ASP A 837 -7.12 14.32 -10.76
CA ASP A 837 -7.40 15.62 -10.15
C ASP A 837 -6.53 15.86 -8.89
N PRO A 838 -5.80 16.99 -8.81
CA PRO A 838 -4.93 17.30 -7.68
C PRO A 838 -5.65 17.47 -6.33
N MET A 839 -6.89 17.97 -6.30
CA MET A 839 -7.66 18.16 -5.07
C MET A 839 -8.16 16.82 -4.54
N ALA A 840 -8.59 15.94 -5.44
CA ALA A 840 -8.87 14.55 -5.12
C ALA A 840 -7.63 13.79 -4.65
N GLU A 841 -6.46 14.05 -5.23
CA GLU A 841 -5.20 13.44 -4.79
C GLU A 841 -4.83 13.85 -3.36
N VAL A 842 -5.10 15.10 -2.95
CA VAL A 842 -4.93 15.53 -1.54
C VAL A 842 -5.79 14.69 -0.60
N ILE A 843 -7.05 14.44 -0.94
CA ILE A 843 -7.96 13.60 -0.15
C ILE A 843 -7.51 12.14 -0.14
N ARG A 844 -7.14 11.60 -1.32
CA ARG A 844 -6.61 10.22 -1.41
C ARG A 844 -5.37 10.06 -0.55
N ALA A 845 -4.40 10.99 -0.64
CA ALA A 845 -3.19 10.95 0.16
C ALA A 845 -3.48 11.05 1.66
N ALA A 846 -4.45 11.87 2.06
CA ALA A 846 -4.86 12.02 3.45
C ALA A 846 -5.57 10.77 4.02
N ILE A 847 -6.26 9.99 3.19
CA ILE A 847 -6.91 8.74 3.60
C ILE A 847 -5.96 7.55 3.50
N CYS A 848 -5.08 7.56 2.51
CA CYS A 848 -4.22 6.44 2.15
C CYS A 848 -2.83 6.55 2.80
N ASP A 849 -2.05 7.54 2.37
CA ASP A 849 -0.63 7.62 2.68
C ASP A 849 -0.43 8.03 4.15
N ASP A 850 -1.22 9.00 4.62
CA ASP A 850 -1.17 9.50 6.00
C ASP A 850 -1.55 8.41 7.02
N GLU A 851 -2.58 7.60 6.72
CA GLU A 851 -2.96 6.48 7.57
C GLU A 851 -1.84 5.43 7.66
N LEU A 852 -1.15 5.14 6.54
CA LEU A 852 -0.01 4.24 6.55
C LEU A 852 1.17 4.79 7.36
N ILE A 853 1.47 6.09 7.26
CA ILE A 853 2.48 6.76 8.09
C ILE A 853 2.13 6.66 9.59
N GLN A 854 0.85 6.87 9.92
CA GLN A 854 0.35 6.75 11.29
C GLN A 854 0.45 5.31 11.83
N VAL A 855 0.16 4.32 11.00
CA VAL A 855 0.33 2.88 11.31
C VAL A 855 1.80 2.56 11.57
N ILE A 856 2.70 2.91 10.65
CA ILE A 856 4.14 2.64 10.78
C ILE A 856 4.71 3.31 12.03
N GLY A 857 4.24 4.52 12.32
CA GLY A 857 4.61 5.27 13.51
C GLY A 857 4.29 4.58 14.85
N ARG A 858 3.39 3.57 14.87
CA ARG A 858 3.07 2.80 16.08
C ARG A 858 4.20 1.87 16.53
N GLY A 859 5.08 1.46 15.61
CA GLY A 859 6.32 0.76 15.96
C GLY A 859 7.36 1.65 16.64
N ARG A 860 7.13 2.98 16.71
CA ARG A 860 8.02 3.97 17.34
C ARG A 860 9.46 3.91 16.80
N GLY A 861 9.62 3.86 15.48
CA GLY A 861 10.92 3.73 14.79
C GLY A 861 12.00 4.72 15.26
N VAL A 862 11.62 5.98 15.51
CA VAL A 862 12.53 7.03 16.03
C VAL A 862 13.05 6.76 17.43
N ASN A 863 12.41 5.90 18.22
CA ASN A 863 12.83 5.53 19.57
C ASN A 863 13.63 4.22 19.61
N ARG A 864 13.88 3.60 18.45
CA ARG A 864 14.64 2.34 18.37
C ARG A 864 16.14 2.61 18.38
N THR A 865 16.87 1.63 18.89
CA THR A 865 18.32 1.57 18.99
C THR A 865 18.84 0.33 18.26
N ALA A 866 20.15 0.17 18.15
CA ALA A 866 20.76 -1.03 17.58
C ALA A 866 20.39 -2.30 18.35
N GLN A 867 20.06 -2.19 19.66
CA GLN A 867 19.71 -3.32 20.52
C GLN A 867 18.23 -3.73 20.41
N ASN A 868 17.35 -2.84 19.95
CA ASN A 868 15.91 -3.10 19.79
C ASN A 868 15.37 -2.58 18.43
N PRO A 869 15.96 -3.00 17.29
CA PRO A 869 15.59 -2.46 16.00
C PRO A 869 14.13 -2.81 15.62
N LEU A 870 13.57 -2.03 14.69
CA LEU A 870 12.25 -2.29 14.10
C LEU A 870 12.41 -2.68 12.63
N ASP A 871 11.75 -3.75 12.20
CA ASP A 871 11.61 -4.08 10.77
C ASP A 871 10.17 -3.79 10.32
N VAL A 872 10.00 -3.03 9.24
CA VAL A 872 8.70 -2.60 8.72
C VAL A 872 8.51 -3.16 7.32
N HIS A 873 7.49 -3.96 7.11
CA HIS A 873 7.16 -4.55 5.80
C HIS A 873 5.87 -3.95 5.29
N ILE A 874 5.90 -3.36 4.09
CA ILE A 874 4.75 -2.69 3.49
C ILE A 874 4.32 -3.46 2.24
N LEU A 875 3.26 -4.26 2.34
CA LEU A 875 2.71 -5.01 1.23
C LEU A 875 1.61 -4.17 0.55
N ALA A 876 2.02 -3.19 -0.26
CA ALA A 876 1.13 -2.30 -1.01
C ALA A 876 1.88 -1.54 -2.12
N ASP A 877 1.17 -1.12 -3.18
CA ASP A 877 1.76 -0.21 -4.19
C ASP A 877 1.66 1.25 -3.72
N VAL A 878 2.62 1.72 -2.91
CA VAL A 878 2.63 3.06 -2.33
C VAL A 878 4.00 3.70 -2.43
N ALA A 879 4.02 5.03 -2.48
CA ALA A 879 5.23 5.84 -2.37
C ALA A 879 5.09 6.75 -1.15
N LEU A 880 5.50 6.24 0.02
CA LEU A 880 5.41 6.96 1.28
C LEU A 880 6.65 7.84 1.48
N PRO A 881 6.52 9.00 2.17
CA PRO A 881 7.63 9.88 2.50
C PRO A 881 8.52 9.28 3.61
N LEU A 882 9.20 8.17 3.31
CA LEU A 882 10.05 7.40 4.19
C LEU A 882 11.35 7.04 3.48
N VAL A 883 12.40 6.79 4.27
CA VAL A 883 13.64 6.20 3.76
C VAL A 883 13.48 4.67 3.72
N HIS A 884 13.67 4.09 2.54
CA HIS A 884 13.50 2.66 2.30
C HIS A 884 14.85 1.93 2.30
N ASP A 885 14.86 0.73 2.88
CA ASP A 885 16.04 -0.15 2.85
C ASP A 885 16.00 -1.08 1.65
N ARG A 886 14.81 -1.58 1.33
CA ARG A 886 14.61 -2.63 0.33
C ARG A 886 13.30 -2.42 -0.41
N ILE A 887 13.31 -2.67 -1.71
CA ILE A 887 12.11 -2.76 -2.55
C ILE A 887 12.13 -4.14 -3.19
N VAL A 888 11.18 -5.00 -2.81
CA VAL A 888 11.21 -6.44 -3.10
C VAL A 888 9.88 -6.86 -3.70
N PRO A 889 9.80 -7.24 -4.99
CA PRO A 889 8.53 -7.60 -5.61
C PRO A 889 7.88 -8.79 -4.92
N TRP A 890 6.55 -8.79 -4.74
CA TRP A 890 5.87 -9.87 -4.02
C TRP A 890 6.17 -11.28 -4.54
N ASP A 891 6.24 -11.46 -5.86
CA ASP A 891 6.51 -12.76 -6.47
C ASP A 891 7.86 -13.38 -6.09
N SER A 892 8.78 -12.55 -5.59
CA SER A 892 10.11 -12.94 -5.13
C SER A 892 10.13 -13.60 -3.75
N ILE A 893 9.16 -13.25 -2.92
CA ILE A 893 9.14 -13.59 -1.49
C ILE A 893 7.82 -14.23 -1.06
N GLN A 894 6.89 -14.42 -1.99
CA GLN A 894 5.63 -15.07 -1.70
C GLN A 894 5.85 -16.54 -1.31
N PRO A 895 5.32 -17.01 -0.17
CA PRO A 895 5.51 -18.39 0.27
C PRO A 895 5.02 -19.41 -0.77
N GLY A 896 5.90 -20.34 -1.12
CA GLY A 896 5.64 -21.43 -2.05
C GLY A 896 5.12 -22.69 -1.35
N ILE A 897 5.19 -23.82 -2.05
CA ILE A 897 4.89 -25.12 -1.42
C ILE A 897 5.95 -25.50 -0.37
N PHE A 898 7.20 -25.11 -0.60
CA PHE A 898 8.31 -25.44 0.29
C PHE A 898 8.16 -24.76 1.66
N GLU A 899 7.94 -23.45 1.66
CA GLU A 899 7.72 -22.66 2.87
C GLU A 899 6.48 -23.14 3.64
N ARG A 900 5.40 -23.50 2.93
CA ARG A 900 4.21 -24.06 3.58
C ARG A 900 4.50 -25.38 4.28
N MET A 901 5.31 -26.27 3.69
CA MET A 901 5.74 -27.49 4.40
C MET A 901 6.61 -27.17 5.62
N LEU A 902 7.46 -26.16 5.56
CA LEU A 902 8.24 -25.70 6.72
C LEU A 902 7.33 -25.19 7.85
N LEU A 903 6.28 -24.45 7.51
CA LEU A 903 5.30 -23.95 8.48
C LEU A 903 4.52 -25.07 9.20
N GLU A 904 4.38 -26.23 8.55
CA GLU A 904 3.77 -27.43 9.13
C GLU A 904 4.80 -28.40 9.76
N GLY A 905 6.04 -27.92 9.94
CA GLY A 905 7.08 -28.57 10.75
C GLY A 905 8.30 -29.02 9.95
N ALA A 906 8.12 -29.61 8.77
CA ALA A 906 9.23 -30.10 7.95
C ALA A 906 8.90 -30.14 6.46
N ALA A 907 9.82 -29.60 5.65
CA ALA A 907 9.81 -29.74 4.19
C ALA A 907 10.65 -30.94 3.76
N VAL A 908 10.27 -31.56 2.64
CA VAL A 908 10.99 -32.70 2.04
C VAL A 908 11.09 -32.54 0.52
N ASP A 909 12.11 -33.17 -0.09
CA ASP A 909 12.35 -33.14 -1.55
C ASP A 909 11.65 -34.28 -2.31
N SER A 910 11.15 -35.28 -1.59
CA SER A 910 10.39 -36.41 -2.12
C SER A 910 8.90 -36.06 -2.29
N PRO A 911 8.34 -36.05 -3.52
CA PRO A 911 6.91 -35.77 -3.73
C PRO A 911 5.99 -36.76 -3.00
N SER A 912 6.43 -38.02 -2.87
CA SER A 912 5.64 -39.04 -2.18
C SER A 912 5.67 -38.88 -0.67
N ASP A 913 6.79 -38.44 -0.10
CA ASP A 913 6.87 -38.20 1.34
C ASP A 913 6.17 -36.89 1.70
N ALA A 914 6.25 -35.86 0.84
CA ALA A 914 5.48 -34.63 0.99
C ALA A 914 3.97 -34.88 0.99
N PHE A 915 3.48 -35.74 0.08
CA PHE A 915 2.07 -36.15 0.05
C PHE A 915 1.65 -36.91 1.30
N ALA A 916 2.53 -37.74 1.87
CA ALA A 916 2.26 -38.50 3.08
C ALA A 916 2.27 -37.62 4.35
N LEU A 917 3.23 -36.70 4.46
CA LEU A 917 3.38 -35.80 5.61
C LEU A 917 2.36 -34.67 5.61
N HIS A 918 2.00 -34.16 4.43
CA HIS A 918 1.15 -32.98 4.27
C HIS A 918 -0.01 -33.23 3.28
N PRO A 919 -0.87 -34.25 3.51
CA PRO A 919 -1.92 -34.63 2.57
C PRO A 919 -2.91 -33.48 2.28
N GLN A 920 -3.12 -32.57 3.22
CA GLN A 920 -3.97 -31.39 3.07
C GLN A 920 -3.47 -30.38 2.01
N MET A 921 -2.18 -30.41 1.65
CA MET A 921 -1.60 -29.49 0.67
C MET A 921 -1.77 -29.97 -0.77
N PHE A 922 -2.18 -31.23 -0.97
CA PHE A 922 -2.23 -31.87 -2.28
C PHE A 922 -3.52 -32.67 -2.47
N SER A 923 -4.21 -32.47 -3.59
CA SER A 923 -5.40 -33.26 -3.94
C SER A 923 -5.09 -34.69 -4.35
N SER A 924 -3.85 -34.98 -4.77
CA SER A 924 -3.39 -36.33 -5.13
C SER A 924 -1.86 -36.42 -5.17
N LEU A 925 -1.32 -37.65 -5.15
CA LEU A 925 0.11 -37.90 -5.36
C LEU A 925 0.59 -37.42 -6.74
N GLU A 926 -0.21 -37.55 -7.80
CA GLU A 926 0.15 -37.04 -9.12
C GLU A 926 0.20 -35.51 -9.15
N GLN A 927 -0.68 -34.85 -8.39
CA GLN A 927 -0.59 -33.41 -8.18
C GLN A 927 0.68 -33.05 -7.41
N ALA A 928 1.04 -33.77 -6.34
CA ALA A 928 2.30 -33.55 -5.63
C ALA A 928 3.51 -33.73 -6.56
N LYS A 929 3.56 -34.78 -7.38
CA LYS A 929 4.60 -34.97 -8.42
C LYS A 929 4.59 -33.86 -9.46
N SER A 930 3.42 -33.32 -9.83
CA SER A 930 3.31 -32.22 -10.79
C SER A 930 3.81 -30.91 -10.18
N VAL A 931 3.42 -30.60 -8.94
CA VAL A 931 3.91 -29.46 -8.16
C VAL A 931 5.41 -29.59 -7.98
N PHE A 932 5.93 -30.77 -7.64
CA PHE A 932 7.36 -31.01 -7.54
C PHE A 932 8.06 -30.97 -8.91
N ARG A 933 7.43 -31.35 -10.01
CA ARG A 933 8.03 -31.13 -11.34
C ARG A 933 8.06 -29.65 -11.75
N ARG A 934 7.06 -28.87 -11.32
CA ARG A 934 6.92 -27.43 -11.63
C ARG A 934 7.72 -26.54 -10.68
N ALA A 935 7.79 -26.93 -9.42
CA ALA A 935 8.39 -26.19 -8.31
C ALA A 935 9.70 -26.80 -7.82
N LEU A 936 10.01 -28.08 -8.12
CA LEU A 936 11.14 -28.79 -7.54
C LEU A 936 12.29 -29.20 -8.49
N PHE A 937 13.42 -28.54 -8.24
CA PHE A 937 14.70 -29.15 -7.85
C PHE A 937 15.52 -29.80 -8.96
N LYS A 938 16.23 -28.97 -9.72
CA LYS A 938 17.53 -29.33 -10.32
C LYS A 938 18.66 -29.35 -9.25
N GLY A 939 18.37 -29.88 -8.05
CA GLY A 939 19.30 -29.93 -6.91
C GLY A 939 19.47 -28.64 -6.10
N GLN A 940 18.41 -27.87 -5.85
CA GLN A 940 18.42 -26.67 -4.99
C GLN A 940 17.15 -26.57 -4.13
N THR A 941 17.30 -26.04 -2.92
CA THR A 941 16.22 -25.74 -1.98
C THR A 941 15.64 -24.35 -2.29
N PRO A 942 14.34 -24.20 -2.61
CA PRO A 942 13.72 -22.97 -3.13
C PRO A 942 13.34 -22.00 -1.99
N TYR A 943 14.09 -22.06 -0.88
CA TYR A 943 13.79 -21.36 0.35
C TYR A 943 13.88 -19.84 0.16
N ILE A 944 12.78 -19.15 0.48
CA ILE A 944 12.79 -17.69 0.58
C ILE A 944 13.54 -17.29 1.85
N TYR A 945 14.69 -16.62 1.69
CA TYR A 945 15.43 -16.10 2.81
C TYR A 945 14.62 -15.03 3.54
N ILE A 946 14.28 -15.31 4.79
CA ILE A 946 13.72 -14.34 5.72
C ILE A 946 14.76 -14.10 6.80
N ARG A 947 15.15 -12.84 6.96
CA ARG A 947 16.16 -12.43 7.92
C ARG A 947 15.82 -12.94 9.32
N GLY A 948 16.76 -13.62 9.97
CA GLY A 948 16.59 -14.18 11.32
C GLY A 948 16.19 -15.65 11.34
N LEU A 949 15.70 -16.21 10.23
CA LEU A 949 15.47 -17.66 10.13
C LEU A 949 16.75 -18.40 9.78
N THR A 950 16.95 -19.53 10.45
CA THR A 950 17.98 -20.51 10.10
C THR A 950 17.30 -21.79 9.63
N LEU A 951 17.58 -22.20 8.39
CA LEU A 951 17.10 -23.45 7.85
C LEU A 951 18.05 -24.58 8.25
N LYS A 952 17.54 -25.58 8.95
CA LYS A 952 18.27 -26.81 9.31
C LYS A 952 17.94 -27.90 8.30
N SER A 953 18.83 -28.89 8.14
CA SER A 953 18.63 -30.00 7.21
C SER A 953 19.08 -31.34 7.78
N ALA A 954 18.55 -32.42 7.20
CA ALA A 954 19.03 -33.77 7.42
C ALA A 954 18.80 -34.64 6.18
N GLN A 955 19.73 -35.55 5.93
CA GLN A 955 19.53 -36.66 5.01
C GLN A 955 18.82 -37.81 5.72
N TYR A 956 17.83 -38.40 5.08
CA TYR A 956 17.12 -39.57 5.61
C TYR A 956 16.90 -40.65 4.54
N ARG A 957 16.77 -41.90 4.99
CA ARG A 957 16.45 -43.04 4.13
C ARG A 957 15.42 -43.95 4.77
N ARG A 958 14.32 -44.22 4.05
CA ARG A 958 13.26 -45.15 4.49
C ARG A 958 13.70 -46.62 4.36
N ARG A 959 13.20 -47.52 5.22
CA ARG A 959 13.40 -48.98 5.08
C ARG A 959 12.70 -49.50 3.81
N GLY A 960 13.37 -50.38 3.06
CA GLY A 960 12.82 -51.07 1.87
C GLY A 960 13.76 -51.09 0.66
N ARG A 961 13.62 -52.12 -0.18
CA ARG A 961 14.47 -52.33 -1.37
C ARG A 961 14.23 -51.21 -2.40
N GLY A 962 15.30 -50.53 -2.86
CA GLY A 962 15.23 -49.48 -3.89
C GLY A 962 14.92 -48.06 -3.39
N ARG A 963 14.95 -47.78 -2.08
CA ARG A 963 14.75 -46.42 -1.53
C ARG A 963 16.06 -45.62 -1.54
N SER A 964 16.05 -44.48 -2.23
CA SER A 964 17.17 -43.53 -2.28
C SER A 964 17.21 -42.63 -1.05
N TRP A 965 18.34 -41.96 -0.83
CA TRP A 965 18.44 -40.84 0.10
C TRP A 965 17.50 -39.71 -0.31
N GLN A 966 16.93 -39.05 0.68
CA GLN A 966 16.09 -37.87 0.57
C GLN A 966 16.57 -36.83 1.58
N MET A 967 16.17 -35.58 1.36
CA MET A 967 16.47 -34.46 2.24
C MET A 967 15.20 -33.99 2.94
N THR A 968 15.35 -33.61 4.19
CA THR A 968 14.35 -32.83 4.92
C THR A 968 14.95 -31.55 5.46
N TRP A 969 14.11 -30.53 5.58
CA TRP A 969 14.46 -29.23 6.14
C TRP A 969 13.42 -28.78 7.15
N TRP A 970 13.84 -28.05 8.16
CA TRP A 970 12.95 -27.47 9.16
C TRP A 970 13.52 -26.18 9.73
N ILE A 971 12.65 -25.41 10.39
CA ILE A 971 13.01 -24.14 11.04
C ILE A 971 13.17 -24.36 12.55
N ASP A 972 12.11 -24.84 13.20
CA ASP A 972 12.02 -24.99 14.66
C ASP A 972 12.09 -26.46 15.09
N GLY A 973 12.62 -26.70 16.30
CA GLY A 973 12.86 -28.02 16.85
C GLY A 973 14.28 -28.56 16.62
N ASP A 974 14.62 -29.60 17.38
CA ASP A 974 15.86 -30.35 17.24
C ASP A 974 15.73 -31.51 16.24
N ALA A 975 16.86 -32.01 15.76
CA ALA A 975 16.89 -33.08 14.76
C ALA A 975 16.19 -34.37 15.22
N ALA A 976 16.25 -34.69 16.52
CA ALA A 976 15.63 -35.90 17.06
C ALA A 976 14.10 -35.82 17.08
N THR A 977 13.55 -34.64 17.30
CA THR A 977 12.10 -34.39 17.27
C THR A 977 11.57 -34.49 15.84
N VAL A 978 12.25 -33.87 14.88
CA VAL A 978 11.88 -33.97 13.46
C VAL A 978 12.03 -35.40 12.95
N GLN A 979 13.09 -36.12 13.34
CA GLN A 979 13.26 -37.54 13.01
C GLN A 979 12.07 -38.40 13.49
N ARG A 980 11.60 -38.19 14.73
CA ARG A 980 10.43 -38.90 15.27
C ARG A 980 9.14 -38.52 14.53
N GLN A 981 8.96 -37.26 14.19
CA GLN A 981 7.81 -36.78 13.42
C GLN A 981 7.76 -37.40 12.03
N LEU A 982 8.89 -37.47 11.31
CA LEU A 982 8.95 -38.15 10.02
C LEU A 982 8.70 -39.65 10.16
N GLY A 983 9.30 -40.28 11.18
CA GLY A 983 9.16 -41.72 11.43
C GLY A 983 7.72 -42.16 11.76
N SER A 984 6.93 -41.34 12.45
CA SER A 984 5.54 -41.68 12.80
C SER A 984 4.61 -41.76 11.59
N VAL A 985 4.90 -40.99 10.53
CA VAL A 985 4.09 -40.94 9.30
C VAL A 985 4.67 -41.83 8.20
N LEU A 986 6.00 -41.81 8.02
CA LEU A 986 6.67 -42.52 6.92
C LEU A 986 7.08 -43.96 7.27
N GLY A 987 7.00 -44.34 8.55
CA GLY A 987 7.52 -45.57 9.14
C GLY A 987 9.00 -45.46 9.57
N ASP A 988 9.54 -46.53 10.15
CA ASP A 988 10.94 -46.57 10.63
C ASP A 988 11.95 -46.12 9.56
N LEU A 989 12.68 -45.05 9.87
CA LEU A 989 13.79 -44.57 9.07
C LEU A 989 15.00 -45.49 9.28
N ALA A 990 15.57 -46.00 8.19
CA ALA A 990 16.74 -46.87 8.24
C ALA A 990 18.01 -46.11 8.63
N GLU A 991 18.14 -44.87 8.14
CA GLU A 991 19.27 -43.98 8.40
C GLU A 991 18.81 -42.51 8.48
N TRP A 992 19.48 -41.73 9.32
CA TRP A 992 19.25 -40.29 9.56
C TRP A 992 20.61 -39.60 9.79
N ARG A 993 20.88 -38.52 9.06
CA ARG A 993 22.13 -37.74 9.14
C ARG A 993 21.80 -36.25 9.16
N PRO A 994 21.69 -35.63 10.35
CA PRO A 994 21.49 -34.19 10.46
C PRO A 994 22.76 -33.43 10.08
N GLU A 995 22.59 -32.25 9.48
CA GLU A 995 23.66 -31.31 9.09
C GLU A 995 23.68 -30.08 10.00
#